data_AF-A0A815KBD8-F1
#
_entry.id   AF-A0A815KBD8-F1
#
_cell.length_a   1.000
_cell.length_b   1.000
_cell.length_c   1.000
_cell.angle_alpha   90.00
_cell.angle_beta   90.00
_cell.angle_gamma   90.00
#
_symmetry.space_group_name_H-M   'P 1'
#
loop_
_entity.id
_entity.type
_entity.pdbx_description
1 polymer ?
#
loop_
_entity_poly.entity_id
_entity_poly.type
_entity_poly.pdbx_seq_one_letter_code
_entity_poly.pdbx_strand_id
1 'polypeptide(L)'
;QQLIMSQPTSASRITEDITRFRSVHHLPDDLESMTGAISHLQQQAQEVMRMKPTWQTYYQGQMIGKEDFDFISQYDQMNSEQRAKLLQEPNMRYQCAKTFLTLMSKLFKQQTLRYVLTLMDECLREDKSRVEIFNSYAKMEKEQLWPYFFNMLTNRDQFVVHQTSRIIAKLACWSHERMPVSDLGYYLAWLKEQLKPQGNDYLQSVCRSLQMMLRIEQYRESFVSIDGITNIMHVLNNASIGFQVQYQLTFCLWVLAFAPNIASVMAKYNVIPRLTEILTETEKEKVTRMIVAFLRNLLEKPEDEKVIRENAMTMIASRLVKPLELLSSKPYDDNDIKEDIELIKEKLEGNLSDVSSFDEYALEIRSGRLSWSPVHQSEKFWRDNATKLNDANFELIRMLLKLLEHSKEPLVLCVAAHDVGEYVRHYPHGKKTIDKLDGKVIIMRLLEHPDSNVRYQGLLCVQKLMVHNWDYLGKQVDSDSKSSAASGEKMTKRMKYPSVIDRYFTKYFQPNVHNEYENDVMVLVHSNRICVLTLSDQHPIIKQQLKIDSIESLTSINDQMSGKSKRGADYIHTDKLLYRIVCSNGKVFTICSSIRGRLIEMNDKLLIKPELLHEQPHYLAIMIPSLKDYEINLQQLLNETDYILFKDKQSICDVATNE
;
A
#
# COMPACT_ATOMS: atom_id res chain seq x y z
N GLN A 1 45.94 -1.20 13.28
CA GLN A 1 45.63 -2.42 14.07
C GLN A 1 44.45 -2.26 15.05
N GLN A 2 43.68 -1.16 15.02
CA GLN A 2 42.44 -0.99 15.80
C GLN A 2 41.22 -0.66 14.92
N LEU A 3 41.08 -1.35 13.78
CA LEU A 3 39.95 -1.14 12.84
C LEU A 3 39.48 -2.44 12.16
N ILE A 4 39.72 -3.60 12.81
CA ILE A 4 39.30 -4.93 12.31
C ILE A 4 38.60 -5.74 13.43
N MET A 5 37.85 -5.08 14.33
CA MET A 5 37.12 -5.77 15.40
C MET A 5 35.71 -5.23 15.54
N SER A 6 34.83 -5.53 14.58
CA SER A 6 33.37 -5.51 14.78
C SER A 6 32.60 -6.11 13.59
N GLN A 7 33.05 -7.24 13.03
CA GLN A 7 32.14 -8.10 12.29
C GLN A 7 31.74 -9.28 13.19
N PRO A 8 30.44 -9.50 13.45
CA PRO A 8 29.99 -10.68 14.18
C PRO A 8 30.40 -11.92 13.38
N THR A 9 31.12 -12.84 14.01
CA THR A 9 31.52 -14.11 13.41
C THR A 9 30.27 -14.93 13.05
N SER A 10 30.35 -15.79 12.03
CA SER A 10 29.26 -16.67 11.60
C SER A 10 28.62 -17.46 12.77
N ALA A 11 29.42 -17.79 13.79
CA ALA A 11 28.96 -18.43 15.03
C ALA A 11 28.02 -17.54 15.87
N SER A 12 28.22 -16.22 15.95
CA SER A 12 27.33 -15.33 16.73
C SER A 12 25.97 -15.15 16.04
N ARG A 13 25.95 -15.06 14.70
CA ARG A 13 24.71 -15.04 13.90
C ARG A 13 23.91 -16.33 14.06
N ILE A 14 24.59 -17.49 13.99
CA ILE A 14 23.96 -18.79 14.25
C ILE A 14 23.42 -18.86 15.68
N THR A 15 24.14 -18.31 16.66
CA THR A 15 23.69 -18.32 18.06
C THR A 15 22.45 -17.44 18.24
N GLU A 16 22.45 -16.19 17.77
CA GLU A 16 21.29 -15.28 17.80
C GLU A 16 20.08 -15.83 17.04
N ASP A 17 20.32 -16.47 15.90
CA ASP A 17 19.31 -17.15 15.11
C ASP A 17 18.71 -18.33 15.86
N ILE A 18 19.54 -19.11 16.55
CA ILE A 18 19.09 -20.17 17.44
C ILE A 18 18.35 -19.59 18.65
N THR A 19 18.73 -18.44 19.21
CA THR A 19 18.01 -17.81 20.33
C THR A 19 16.66 -17.26 19.89
N ARG A 20 16.56 -16.61 18.73
CA ARG A 20 15.31 -16.12 18.13
C ARG A 20 14.43 -17.27 17.62
N PHE A 21 15.03 -18.36 17.16
CA PHE A 21 14.29 -19.56 16.78
C PHE A 21 13.82 -20.37 18.01
N ARG A 22 14.62 -20.43 19.08
CA ARG A 22 14.20 -20.97 20.38
C ARG A 22 13.12 -20.10 21.00
N SER A 23 13.15 -18.77 20.81
CA SER A 23 12.04 -17.90 21.21
C SER A 23 10.77 -18.17 20.37
N VAL A 24 10.86 -18.61 19.11
CA VAL A 24 9.70 -19.12 18.34
C VAL A 24 9.10 -20.36 18.98
N HIS A 25 9.93 -21.30 19.44
CA HIS A 25 9.48 -22.47 20.20
C HIS A 25 8.95 -22.13 21.60
N HIS A 26 9.28 -20.95 22.14
CA HIS A 26 8.82 -20.47 23.45
C HIS A 26 7.70 -19.41 23.35
N LEU A 27 7.36 -18.91 22.15
CA LEU A 27 6.14 -18.15 21.93
C LEU A 27 4.98 -19.04 22.36
N PRO A 28 4.10 -18.57 23.27
CA PRO A 28 3.00 -19.37 23.78
C PRO A 28 2.28 -20.06 22.62
N ASP A 29 2.25 -21.40 22.63
CA ASP A 29 1.46 -22.17 21.67
C ASP A 29 -0.01 -21.72 21.74
N ASP A 30 -0.44 -21.25 22.91
CA ASP A 30 -1.74 -20.67 23.20
C ASP A 30 -1.72 -19.14 23.12
N LEU A 31 -1.56 -18.60 21.90
CA LEU A 31 -1.90 -17.19 21.60
C LEU A 31 -3.42 -16.91 21.73
N GLU A 32 -4.24 -17.88 22.15
CA GLU A 32 -5.67 -17.70 22.44
C GLU A 32 -5.90 -16.69 23.59
N SER A 33 -5.04 -16.66 24.61
CA SER A 33 -5.22 -15.74 25.75
C SER A 33 -4.86 -14.29 25.43
N MET A 34 -3.90 -14.06 24.51
CA MET A 34 -3.45 -12.73 24.12
C MET A 34 -4.32 -12.06 23.05
N THR A 35 -5.22 -12.79 22.38
CA THR A 35 -5.87 -12.29 21.16
C THR A 35 -7.28 -11.75 21.32
N GLY A 36 -7.96 -11.91 22.47
CA GLY A 36 -9.30 -11.35 22.74
C GLY A 36 -10.44 -11.82 21.80
N ALA A 37 -10.11 -12.44 20.67
CA ALA A 37 -11.02 -12.90 19.63
C ALA A 37 -11.01 -14.43 19.62
N ILE A 38 -12.06 -15.01 20.20
CA ILE A 38 -12.32 -16.45 20.20
C ILE A 38 -12.65 -16.85 18.74
N SER A 39 -11.92 -17.81 18.17
CA SER A 39 -12.20 -18.31 16.82
C SER A 39 -13.59 -18.98 16.75
N HIS A 40 -14.23 -18.96 15.57
CA HIS A 40 -15.53 -19.61 15.36
C HIS A 40 -15.56 -21.09 15.81
N LEU A 41 -14.49 -21.84 15.50
CA LEU A 41 -14.33 -23.23 15.96
C LEU A 41 -14.35 -23.34 17.49
N GLN A 42 -13.67 -22.43 18.18
CA GLN A 42 -13.58 -22.46 19.64
C GLN A 42 -14.91 -22.07 20.30
N GLN A 43 -15.64 -21.12 19.72
CA GLN A 43 -17.00 -20.78 20.18
C GLN A 43 -17.91 -22.01 20.09
N GLN A 44 -17.93 -22.67 18.92
CA GLN A 44 -18.71 -23.90 18.74
C GLN A 44 -18.23 -25.03 19.66
N ALA A 45 -16.92 -25.16 19.90
CA ALA A 45 -16.38 -26.16 20.82
C ALA A 45 -16.90 -25.95 22.25
N GLN A 46 -16.98 -24.70 22.73
CA GLN A 46 -17.55 -24.37 24.04
C GLN A 46 -19.04 -24.71 24.12
N GLU A 47 -19.80 -24.51 23.05
CA GLU A 47 -21.21 -24.90 22.98
C GLU A 47 -21.39 -26.42 22.99
N VAL A 48 -20.59 -27.12 22.20
CA VAL A 48 -20.57 -28.59 22.13
C VAL A 48 -20.29 -29.19 23.51
N MET A 49 -19.33 -28.64 24.26
CA MET A 49 -18.98 -29.13 25.60
C MET A 49 -20.12 -28.98 26.63
N ARG A 50 -21.10 -28.09 26.40
CA ARG A 50 -22.30 -27.96 27.24
C ARG A 50 -23.32 -29.06 26.99
N MET A 51 -23.29 -29.70 25.82
CA MET A 51 -24.24 -30.74 25.41
C MET A 51 -23.66 -32.14 25.59
N LYS A 52 -23.54 -32.59 26.84
CA LYS A 52 -22.93 -33.87 27.18
C LYS A 52 -23.71 -35.07 26.61
N PRO A 53 -23.04 -36.02 25.92
CA PRO A 53 -23.65 -37.27 25.50
C PRO A 53 -24.06 -38.15 26.69
N THR A 54 -25.18 -38.87 26.57
CA THR A 54 -25.56 -39.87 27.56
C THR A 54 -24.89 -41.21 27.26
N TRP A 55 -23.65 -41.41 27.75
CA TRP A 55 -22.83 -42.60 27.49
C TRP A 55 -23.56 -43.94 27.76
N GLN A 56 -24.45 -43.97 28.76
CA GLN A 56 -25.26 -45.13 29.11
C GLN A 56 -26.09 -45.66 27.93
N THR A 57 -26.64 -44.76 27.10
CA THR A 57 -27.47 -45.13 25.94
C THR A 57 -26.65 -45.83 24.85
N TYR A 58 -25.40 -45.42 24.67
CA TYR A 58 -24.48 -46.06 23.72
C TYR A 58 -24.02 -47.43 24.20
N TYR A 59 -23.82 -47.59 25.50
CA TYR A 59 -23.49 -48.90 26.10
C TYR A 59 -24.67 -49.87 26.00
N GLN A 60 -25.87 -49.45 26.39
CA GLN A 60 -27.08 -50.26 26.26
C GLN A 60 -27.39 -50.63 24.80
N GLY A 61 -27.10 -49.72 23.86
CA GLY A 61 -27.20 -49.96 22.42
C GLY A 61 -26.07 -50.81 21.82
N GLN A 62 -25.15 -51.34 22.63
CA GLN A 62 -23.99 -52.15 22.19
C GLN A 62 -23.06 -51.46 21.18
N MET A 63 -23.09 -50.12 21.11
CA MET A 63 -22.24 -49.34 20.20
C MET A 63 -20.81 -49.17 20.75
N ILE A 64 -20.66 -49.26 22.08
CA ILE A 64 -19.39 -49.13 22.80
C ILE A 64 -19.23 -50.31 23.77
N GLY A 65 -17.98 -50.75 23.98
CA GLY A 65 -17.68 -51.82 24.94
C GLY A 65 -17.82 -51.37 26.39
N LYS A 66 -17.84 -52.32 27.33
CA LYS A 66 -17.89 -52.03 28.76
C LYS A 66 -16.67 -51.23 29.23
N GLU A 67 -15.48 -51.62 28.80
CA GLU A 67 -14.22 -50.93 29.14
C GLU A 67 -14.23 -49.46 28.65
N ASP A 68 -14.70 -49.23 27.41
CA ASP A 68 -14.80 -47.90 26.81
C ASP A 68 -15.84 -47.03 27.55
N PHE A 69 -16.98 -47.64 27.93
CA PHE A 69 -18.03 -46.98 28.70
C PHE A 69 -17.56 -46.58 30.11
N ASP A 70 -16.93 -47.51 30.82
CA ASP A 70 -16.44 -47.28 32.19
C ASP A 70 -15.39 -46.16 32.18
N PHE A 71 -14.45 -46.18 31.22
CA PHE A 71 -13.44 -45.15 31.06
C PHE A 71 -14.04 -43.79 30.71
N ILE A 72 -14.86 -43.68 29.66
CA ILE A 72 -15.35 -42.37 29.19
C ILE A 72 -16.29 -41.71 30.21
N SER A 73 -17.11 -42.52 30.91
CA SER A 73 -18.04 -42.01 31.92
C SER A 73 -17.29 -41.44 33.13
N GLN A 74 -16.16 -42.05 33.49
CA GLN A 74 -15.28 -41.54 34.54
C GLN A 74 -14.51 -40.30 34.06
N TYR A 75 -13.89 -40.36 32.88
CA TYR A 75 -13.02 -39.31 32.34
C TYR A 75 -13.77 -37.98 32.09
N ASP A 76 -15.01 -38.05 31.60
CA ASP A 76 -15.86 -36.88 31.30
C ASP A 76 -16.26 -36.09 32.58
N GLN A 77 -16.34 -36.76 33.73
CA GLN A 77 -16.68 -36.11 35.00
C GLN A 77 -15.46 -35.51 35.71
N MET A 78 -14.24 -35.91 35.34
CA MET A 78 -13.01 -35.47 35.98
C MET A 78 -12.58 -34.07 35.52
N ASN A 79 -11.98 -33.31 36.45
CA ASN A 79 -11.27 -32.07 36.14
C ASN A 79 -9.84 -32.36 35.61
N SER A 80 -9.14 -31.32 35.14
CA SER A 80 -7.81 -31.46 34.52
C SER A 80 -6.77 -32.13 35.44
N GLU A 81 -6.78 -31.84 36.75
CA GLU A 81 -5.85 -32.45 37.71
C GLU A 81 -6.17 -33.94 37.96
N GLN A 82 -7.45 -34.28 38.05
CA GLN A 82 -7.91 -35.67 38.20
C GLN A 82 -7.59 -36.49 36.94
N ARG A 83 -7.80 -35.92 35.74
CA ARG A 83 -7.41 -36.53 34.46
C ARG A 83 -5.91 -36.76 34.39
N ALA A 84 -5.11 -35.79 34.85
CA ALA A 84 -3.65 -35.94 34.91
C ALA A 84 -3.24 -37.09 35.83
N LYS A 85 -3.87 -37.25 37.00
CA LYS A 85 -3.62 -38.38 37.92
C LYS A 85 -4.03 -39.72 37.31
N LEU A 86 -5.22 -39.81 36.70
CA LEU A 86 -5.70 -41.03 36.04
C LEU A 86 -4.73 -41.49 34.94
N LEU A 87 -4.24 -40.56 34.13
CA LEU A 87 -3.33 -40.83 33.02
C LEU A 87 -1.87 -41.04 33.44
N GLN A 88 -1.54 -41.09 34.74
CA GLN A 88 -0.23 -41.57 35.19
C GLN A 88 -0.10 -43.09 35.07
N GLU A 89 -1.20 -43.82 35.18
CA GLU A 89 -1.21 -45.28 35.09
C GLU A 89 -1.09 -45.77 33.64
N PRO A 90 -0.14 -46.67 33.31
CA PRO A 90 0.08 -47.16 31.94
C PRO A 90 -1.16 -47.81 31.31
N ASN A 91 -1.93 -48.58 32.09
CA ASN A 91 -3.14 -49.24 31.61
C ASN A 91 -4.23 -48.21 31.24
N MET A 92 -4.35 -47.13 32.02
CA MET A 92 -5.30 -46.05 31.74
C MET A 92 -4.87 -45.22 30.53
N ARG A 93 -3.57 -45.06 30.26
CA ARG A 93 -3.07 -44.46 29.01
C ARG A 93 -3.50 -45.28 27.81
N TYR A 94 -3.27 -46.59 27.85
CA TYR A 94 -3.70 -47.49 26.77
C TYR A 94 -5.22 -47.42 26.55
N GLN A 95 -6.00 -47.51 27.63
CA GLN A 95 -7.46 -47.44 27.55
C GLN A 95 -7.95 -46.07 27.04
N CYS A 96 -7.26 -44.98 27.38
CA CYS A 96 -7.57 -43.64 26.88
C CYS A 96 -7.51 -43.57 25.35
N ALA A 97 -6.38 -43.97 24.76
CA ALA A 97 -6.23 -43.97 23.30
C ALA A 97 -7.23 -44.92 22.62
N LYS A 98 -7.36 -46.14 23.14
CA LYS A 98 -8.33 -47.14 22.65
C LYS A 98 -9.75 -46.57 22.64
N THR A 99 -10.19 -45.97 23.74
CA THR A 99 -11.54 -45.44 23.89
C THR A 99 -11.77 -44.30 22.91
N PHE A 100 -10.89 -43.28 22.84
CA PHE A 100 -11.07 -42.15 21.91
C PHE A 100 -11.11 -42.60 20.45
N LEU A 101 -10.18 -43.46 20.02
CA LEU A 101 -10.13 -43.95 18.63
C LEU A 101 -11.32 -44.86 18.29
N THR A 102 -11.77 -45.68 19.25
CA THR A 102 -12.98 -46.51 19.10
C THR A 102 -14.24 -45.66 19.00
N LEU A 103 -14.39 -44.65 19.85
CA LEU A 103 -15.53 -43.74 19.82
C LEU A 103 -15.57 -42.95 18.50
N MET A 104 -14.42 -42.49 18.01
CA MET A 104 -14.33 -41.82 16.71
C MET A 104 -14.72 -42.74 15.55
N SER A 105 -14.27 -44.00 15.55
CA SER A 105 -14.52 -44.93 14.44
C SER A 105 -15.93 -45.53 14.44
N LYS A 106 -16.53 -45.79 15.61
CA LYS A 106 -17.82 -46.48 15.75
C LYS A 106 -19.03 -45.56 15.87
N LEU A 107 -18.86 -44.31 16.32
CA LEU A 107 -19.98 -43.41 16.57
C LEU A 107 -20.26 -42.49 15.38
N PHE A 108 -21.42 -42.69 14.76
CA PHE A 108 -21.87 -41.89 13.60
C PHE A 108 -22.78 -40.71 13.98
N LYS A 109 -23.24 -40.61 15.24
CA LYS A 109 -24.09 -39.49 15.67
C LYS A 109 -23.26 -38.21 15.72
N GLN A 110 -23.58 -37.25 14.85
CA GLN A 110 -22.83 -36.00 14.67
C GLN A 110 -22.49 -35.30 15.99
N GLN A 111 -23.49 -35.01 16.84
CA GLN A 111 -23.26 -34.30 18.10
C GLN A 111 -22.29 -35.02 19.04
N THR A 112 -22.36 -36.35 19.11
CA THR A 112 -21.46 -37.12 19.98
C THR A 112 -20.05 -37.16 19.40
N LEU A 113 -19.90 -37.26 18.08
CA LEU A 113 -18.60 -37.15 17.45
C LEU A 113 -17.95 -35.78 17.66
N ARG A 114 -18.72 -34.67 17.52
CA ARG A 114 -18.26 -33.31 17.86
C ARG A 114 -17.75 -33.26 19.31
N TYR A 115 -18.49 -33.86 20.23
CA TYR A 115 -18.14 -33.89 21.65
C TYR A 115 -16.85 -34.68 21.90
N VAL A 116 -16.74 -35.90 21.35
CA VAL A 116 -15.54 -36.76 21.49
C VAL A 116 -14.29 -36.05 20.98
N LEU A 117 -14.37 -35.40 19.81
CA LEU A 117 -13.25 -34.64 19.24
C LEU A 117 -12.89 -33.42 20.09
N THR A 118 -13.88 -32.75 20.68
CA THR A 118 -13.61 -31.60 21.55
C THR A 118 -12.95 -32.03 22.86
N LEU A 119 -13.43 -33.12 23.45
CA LEU A 119 -12.86 -33.72 24.66
C LEU A 119 -11.43 -34.25 24.41
N MET A 120 -11.18 -34.85 23.25
CA MET A 120 -9.84 -35.27 22.83
C MET A 120 -8.91 -34.05 22.66
N ASP A 121 -9.37 -32.97 22.03
CA ASP A 121 -8.58 -31.74 21.89
C ASP A 121 -8.26 -31.08 23.24
N GLU A 122 -9.20 -31.11 24.19
CA GLU A 122 -8.99 -30.67 25.57
C GLU A 122 -7.96 -31.56 26.28
N CYS A 123 -8.07 -32.89 26.14
CA CYS A 123 -7.12 -33.85 26.67
C CYS A 123 -5.68 -33.51 26.25
N LEU A 124 -5.47 -33.24 24.95
CA LEU A 124 -4.15 -32.89 24.43
C LEU A 124 -3.70 -31.48 24.84
N ARG A 125 -4.63 -30.54 25.07
CA ARG A 125 -4.33 -29.15 25.46
C ARG A 125 -3.87 -29.06 26.91
N GLU A 126 -4.47 -29.87 27.79
CA GLU A 126 -4.10 -29.94 29.21
C GLU A 126 -2.62 -30.36 29.41
N ASP A 127 -2.12 -31.28 28.59
CA ASP A 127 -0.72 -31.72 28.62
C ASP A 127 -0.28 -32.23 27.24
N LYS A 128 0.71 -31.54 26.65
CA LYS A 128 1.25 -31.85 25.32
C LYS A 128 1.88 -33.23 25.23
N SER A 129 2.41 -33.77 26.34
CA SER A 129 3.03 -35.09 26.36
C SER A 129 2.02 -36.22 26.10
N ARG A 130 0.72 -35.95 26.27
CA ARG A 130 -0.35 -36.94 26.06
C ARG A 130 -0.51 -37.37 24.60
N VAL A 131 0.08 -36.65 23.63
CA VAL A 131 0.15 -37.13 22.23
C VAL A 131 0.86 -38.48 22.13
N GLU A 132 1.84 -38.74 23.00
CA GLU A 132 2.59 -40.01 23.00
C GLU A 132 1.74 -41.20 23.42
N ILE A 133 0.63 -40.97 24.12
CA ILE A 133 -0.33 -42.02 24.48
C ILE A 133 -0.91 -42.66 23.21
N PHE A 134 -1.28 -41.82 22.23
CA PHE A 134 -1.87 -42.29 20.97
C PHE A 134 -0.85 -42.97 20.07
N ASN A 135 0.39 -42.47 20.01
CA ASN A 135 1.47 -43.13 19.26
C ASN A 135 1.87 -44.47 19.89
N SER A 136 1.95 -44.54 21.22
CA SER A 136 2.26 -45.77 21.94
C SER A 136 1.19 -46.83 21.69
N TYR A 137 -0.09 -46.43 21.73
CA TYR A 137 -1.21 -47.30 21.38
C TYR A 137 -1.10 -47.84 19.95
N ALA A 138 -0.90 -46.96 18.96
CA ALA A 138 -0.77 -47.36 17.55
C ALA A 138 0.39 -48.35 17.33
N LYS A 139 1.52 -48.16 18.02
CA LYS A 139 2.66 -49.08 18.00
C LYS A 139 2.35 -50.44 18.62
N MET A 140 1.61 -50.47 19.73
CA MET A 140 1.22 -51.72 20.40
C MET A 140 0.26 -52.54 19.55
N GLU A 141 -0.74 -51.90 18.95
CA GLU A 141 -1.73 -52.56 18.08
C GLU A 141 -1.20 -52.82 16.66
N LYS A 142 0.00 -52.34 16.33
CA LYS A 142 0.60 -52.41 14.97
C LYS A 142 -0.27 -51.77 13.89
N GLU A 143 -0.96 -50.70 14.24
CA GLU A 143 -1.84 -49.94 13.35
C GLU A 143 -1.23 -48.57 13.02
N GLN A 144 -1.72 -47.96 11.94
CA GLN A 144 -1.38 -46.58 11.61
C GLN A 144 -2.35 -45.62 12.30
N LEU A 145 -1.80 -44.57 12.94
CA LEU A 145 -2.61 -43.59 13.67
C LEU A 145 -3.41 -42.66 12.73
N TRP A 146 -2.81 -42.22 11.63
CA TRP A 146 -3.35 -41.17 10.77
C TRP A 146 -4.64 -41.51 10.02
N PRO A 147 -4.87 -42.74 9.52
CA PRO A 147 -6.11 -43.11 8.85
C PRO A 147 -7.38 -42.86 9.68
N TYR A 148 -7.31 -43.01 11.01
CA TYR A 148 -8.42 -42.69 11.92
C TYR A 148 -8.91 -41.23 11.77
N PHE A 149 -7.98 -40.31 11.53
CA PHE A 149 -8.26 -38.89 11.40
C PHE A 149 -8.49 -38.46 9.94
N PHE A 150 -7.77 -39.04 8.98
CA PHE A 150 -7.93 -38.65 7.57
C PHE A 150 -9.31 -38.96 7.01
N ASN A 151 -9.94 -40.06 7.45
CA ASN A 151 -11.34 -40.34 7.11
C ASN A 151 -12.29 -39.24 7.59
N MET A 152 -12.00 -38.62 8.74
CA MET A 152 -12.81 -37.54 9.31
C MET A 152 -12.66 -36.21 8.56
N LEU A 153 -11.56 -35.99 7.84
CA LEU A 153 -11.36 -34.78 7.03
C LEU A 153 -12.32 -34.71 5.82
N THR A 154 -12.93 -35.83 5.44
CA THR A 154 -13.94 -35.91 4.37
C THR A 154 -15.39 -35.83 4.88
N ASN A 155 -15.58 -35.56 6.17
CA ASN A 155 -16.92 -35.47 6.76
C ASN A 155 -17.72 -34.28 6.19
N ARG A 156 -19.05 -34.39 6.14
CA ARG A 156 -19.94 -33.29 5.72
C ARG A 156 -19.97 -32.16 6.74
N ASP A 157 -19.71 -32.48 8.00
CA ASP A 157 -19.75 -31.54 9.11
C ASP A 157 -18.43 -30.75 9.23
N GLN A 158 -18.47 -29.46 8.88
CA GLN A 158 -17.29 -28.59 8.89
C GLN A 158 -16.64 -28.48 10.28
N PHE A 159 -17.41 -28.51 11.37
CA PHE A 159 -16.83 -28.50 12.71
C PHE A 159 -15.96 -29.74 12.93
N VAL A 160 -16.47 -30.93 12.60
CA VAL A 160 -15.75 -32.21 12.73
C VAL A 160 -14.47 -32.17 11.91
N VAL A 161 -14.55 -31.71 10.67
CA VAL A 161 -13.41 -31.59 9.77
C VAL A 161 -12.31 -30.68 10.36
N HIS A 162 -12.65 -29.47 10.78
CA HIS A 162 -11.66 -28.51 11.27
C HIS A 162 -11.14 -28.82 12.69
N GLN A 163 -11.98 -29.39 13.55
CA GLN A 163 -11.56 -29.89 14.86
C GLN A 163 -10.59 -31.07 14.72
N THR A 164 -10.88 -32.00 13.80
CA THR A 164 -9.98 -33.12 13.47
C THR A 164 -8.64 -32.59 12.95
N SER A 165 -8.66 -31.62 12.03
CA SER A 165 -7.43 -30.97 11.55
C SER A 165 -6.60 -30.38 12.70
N ARG A 166 -7.23 -29.72 13.67
CA ARG A 166 -6.52 -29.18 14.84
C ARG A 166 -5.85 -30.28 15.67
N ILE A 167 -6.53 -31.41 15.86
CA ILE A 167 -5.98 -32.58 16.55
C ILE A 167 -4.81 -33.21 15.76
N ILE A 168 -4.94 -33.36 14.44
CA ILE A 168 -3.86 -33.86 13.58
C ILE A 168 -2.62 -32.97 13.72
N ALA A 169 -2.78 -31.65 13.64
CA ALA A 169 -1.66 -30.71 13.80
C ALA A 169 -0.98 -30.86 15.16
N LYS A 170 -1.75 -31.04 16.25
CA LYS A 170 -1.22 -31.30 17.60
C LYS A 170 -0.42 -32.60 17.67
N LEU A 171 -1.01 -33.70 17.20
CA LEU A 171 -0.34 -35.01 17.16
C LEU A 171 0.95 -34.97 16.35
N ALA A 172 0.93 -34.33 15.18
CA ALA A 172 2.07 -34.23 14.27
C ALA A 172 3.19 -33.32 14.78
N CYS A 173 2.86 -32.32 15.61
CA CYS A 173 3.83 -31.31 16.06
C CYS A 173 4.37 -31.54 17.47
N TRP A 174 3.53 -32.03 18.38
CA TRP A 174 3.92 -32.22 19.78
C TRP A 174 4.57 -33.58 20.04
N SER A 175 4.45 -34.53 19.09
CA SER A 175 5.11 -35.81 19.23
C SER A 175 6.63 -35.72 18.99
N HIS A 176 7.36 -36.60 19.64
CA HIS A 176 8.76 -36.88 19.34
C HIS A 176 8.94 -37.56 17.97
N GLU A 177 7.97 -38.35 17.53
CA GLU A 177 7.98 -38.99 16.22
C GLU A 177 7.32 -38.09 15.17
N ARG A 178 8.00 -37.94 14.02
CA ARG A 178 7.52 -37.08 12.94
C ARG A 178 6.51 -37.84 12.07
N MET A 179 5.54 -37.11 11.56
CA MET A 179 4.57 -37.68 10.61
C MET A 179 5.30 -38.20 9.36
N PRO A 180 4.98 -39.42 8.88
CA PRO A 180 5.55 -39.95 7.64
C PRO A 180 5.29 -39.03 6.45
N VAL A 181 6.21 -39.02 5.49
CA VAL A 181 6.17 -38.09 4.34
C VAL A 181 4.89 -38.24 3.50
N SER A 182 4.36 -39.45 3.33
CA SER A 182 3.10 -39.70 2.61
C SER A 182 1.90 -39.04 3.30
N ASP A 183 1.79 -39.24 4.61
CA ASP A 183 0.70 -38.71 5.43
C ASP A 183 0.81 -37.19 5.58
N LEU A 184 2.03 -36.68 5.70
CA LEU A 184 2.35 -35.26 5.71
C LEU A 184 1.93 -34.59 4.40
N GLY A 185 2.28 -35.20 3.26
CA GLY A 185 1.87 -34.71 1.94
C GLY A 185 0.36 -34.60 1.81
N TYR A 186 -0.38 -35.62 2.25
CA TYR A 186 -1.85 -35.62 2.25
C TYR A 186 -2.42 -34.49 3.12
N TYR A 187 -1.95 -34.36 4.36
CA TYR A 187 -2.48 -33.36 5.28
C TYR A 187 -2.11 -31.91 4.87
N LEU A 188 -0.90 -31.68 4.37
CA LEU A 188 -0.49 -30.37 3.85
C LEU A 188 -1.27 -30.00 2.58
N ALA A 189 -1.54 -30.95 1.69
CA ALA A 189 -2.41 -30.74 0.53
C ALA A 189 -3.83 -30.36 0.97
N TRP A 190 -4.37 -31.06 1.97
CA TRP A 190 -5.67 -30.71 2.54
C TRP A 190 -5.67 -29.30 3.15
N LEU A 191 -4.66 -28.93 3.95
CA LEU A 191 -4.54 -27.56 4.48
C LEU A 191 -4.47 -26.52 3.36
N LYS A 192 -3.70 -26.79 2.31
CA LYS A 192 -3.60 -25.95 1.11
C LYS A 192 -4.96 -25.75 0.43
N GLU A 193 -5.77 -26.80 0.28
CA GLU A 193 -7.11 -26.73 -0.30
C GLU A 193 -8.10 -25.94 0.55
N GLN A 194 -7.90 -25.90 1.87
CA GLN A 194 -8.73 -25.15 2.80
C GLN A 194 -8.33 -23.67 2.94
N LEU A 195 -7.13 -23.28 2.48
CA LEU A 195 -6.69 -21.88 2.36
C LEU A 195 -7.40 -21.17 1.19
N LYS A 196 -8.73 -21.01 1.32
CA LYS A 196 -9.57 -20.31 0.35
C LYS A 196 -10.13 -19.03 0.97
N PRO A 197 -10.10 -17.90 0.26
CA PRO A 197 -10.53 -16.62 0.79
C PRO A 197 -12.06 -16.47 0.95
N GLN A 198 -12.86 -17.30 0.28
CA GLN A 198 -14.32 -17.24 0.30
C GLN A 198 -14.92 -18.57 0.76
N GLY A 199 -15.98 -18.50 1.58
CA GLY A 199 -16.78 -19.65 1.98
C GLY A 199 -16.17 -20.56 3.06
N ASN A 200 -15.09 -20.13 3.73
CA ASN A 200 -14.48 -20.88 4.84
C ASN A 200 -14.55 -20.09 6.16
N ASP A 201 -15.61 -20.32 6.94
CA ASP A 201 -15.81 -19.72 8.28
C ASP A 201 -14.75 -20.17 9.30
N TYR A 202 -13.99 -21.23 8.98
CA TYR A 202 -12.95 -21.83 9.81
C TYR A 202 -11.54 -21.49 9.33
N LEU A 203 -11.38 -20.53 8.40
CA LEU A 203 -10.08 -20.13 7.86
C LEU A 203 -9.06 -19.81 8.96
N GLN A 204 -9.48 -19.14 10.03
CA GLN A 204 -8.60 -18.85 11.17
C GLN A 204 -8.04 -20.13 11.82
N SER A 205 -8.85 -21.18 11.92
CA SER A 205 -8.44 -22.46 12.51
C SER A 205 -7.51 -23.23 11.58
N VAL A 206 -7.76 -23.21 10.28
CA VAL A 206 -6.88 -23.77 9.24
C VAL A 206 -5.50 -23.09 9.30
N CYS A 207 -5.48 -21.75 9.35
CA CYS A 207 -4.25 -20.99 9.49
C CYS A 207 -3.50 -21.32 10.78
N ARG A 208 -4.20 -21.56 11.91
CA ARG A 208 -3.55 -22.01 13.16
C ARG A 208 -2.92 -23.39 13.02
N SER A 209 -3.63 -24.36 12.44
CA SER A 209 -3.05 -25.69 12.14
C SER A 209 -1.80 -25.55 11.29
N LEU A 210 -1.84 -24.73 10.24
CA LEU A 210 -0.67 -24.48 9.39
C LEU A 210 0.50 -23.84 10.15
N GLN A 211 0.24 -22.84 10.99
CA GLN A 211 1.29 -22.21 11.81
C GLN A 211 1.99 -23.22 12.72
N MET A 212 1.24 -24.15 13.33
CA MET A 212 1.82 -25.21 14.14
C MET A 212 2.73 -26.11 13.30
N MET A 213 2.24 -26.57 12.15
CA MET A 213 2.99 -27.46 11.25
C MET A 213 4.30 -26.82 10.79
N LEU A 214 4.27 -25.55 10.36
CA LEU A 214 5.44 -24.88 9.80
C LEU A 214 6.52 -24.57 10.85
N ARG A 215 6.23 -24.65 12.16
CA ARG A 215 7.27 -24.56 13.21
C ARG A 215 8.33 -25.65 13.06
N ILE A 216 7.97 -26.81 12.51
CA ILE A 216 8.92 -27.91 12.25
C ILE A 216 9.58 -27.72 10.89
N GLU A 217 10.91 -27.71 10.88
CA GLU A 217 11.73 -27.49 9.68
C GLU A 217 11.42 -28.48 8.55
N GLN A 218 11.35 -29.78 8.84
CA GLN A 218 11.04 -30.83 7.85
C GLN A 218 9.70 -30.61 7.12
N TYR A 219 8.73 -30.00 7.80
CA TYR A 219 7.40 -29.77 7.23
C TYR A 219 7.38 -28.53 6.32
N ARG A 220 8.34 -27.61 6.45
CA ARG A 220 8.46 -26.40 5.61
C ARG A 220 8.76 -26.77 4.16
N GLU A 221 9.77 -27.61 3.95
CA GLU A 221 10.17 -28.03 2.60
C GLU A 221 9.03 -28.77 1.90
N SER A 222 8.34 -29.65 2.63
CA SER A 222 7.16 -30.35 2.13
C SER A 222 6.05 -29.38 1.72
N PHE A 223 5.79 -28.34 2.51
CA PHE A 223 4.78 -27.32 2.19
C PHE A 223 5.17 -26.46 0.99
N VAL A 224 6.45 -26.11 0.84
CA VAL A 224 6.93 -25.37 -0.34
C VAL A 224 6.91 -26.23 -1.59
N SER A 225 7.22 -27.53 -1.49
CA SER A 225 7.21 -28.46 -2.63
C SER A 225 5.83 -28.61 -3.27
N ILE A 226 4.75 -28.44 -2.49
CA ILE A 226 3.37 -28.44 -2.99
C ILE A 226 2.88 -27.04 -3.41
N ASP A 227 3.78 -26.07 -3.62
CA ASP A 227 3.46 -24.69 -3.98
C ASP A 227 2.58 -23.96 -2.93
N GLY A 228 2.81 -24.24 -1.65
CA GLY A 228 2.01 -23.68 -0.56
C GLY A 228 2.14 -22.16 -0.39
N ILE A 229 3.25 -21.55 -0.80
CA ILE A 229 3.48 -20.09 -0.72
C ILE A 229 2.47 -19.34 -1.60
N THR A 230 2.21 -19.84 -2.82
CA THR A 230 1.23 -19.26 -3.74
C THR A 230 -0.17 -19.23 -3.13
N ASN A 231 -0.57 -20.28 -2.40
CA ASN A 231 -1.86 -20.32 -1.70
C ASN A 231 -1.94 -19.31 -0.54
N ILE A 232 -0.88 -19.16 0.24
CA ILE A 232 -0.81 -18.11 1.27
C ILE A 232 -0.99 -16.73 0.63
N MET A 233 -0.29 -16.48 -0.48
CA MET A 233 -0.39 -15.22 -1.21
C MET A 233 -1.76 -14.99 -1.81
N HIS A 234 -2.43 -16.03 -2.32
CA HIS A 234 -3.79 -15.92 -2.83
C HIS A 234 -4.78 -15.43 -1.76
N VAL A 235 -4.64 -15.91 -0.51
CA VAL A 235 -5.47 -15.44 0.61
C VAL A 235 -5.07 -14.03 1.04
N LEU A 236 -3.76 -13.74 1.17
CA LEU A 236 -3.25 -12.41 1.57
C LEU A 236 -3.59 -11.30 0.58
N ASN A 237 -3.69 -11.62 -0.71
CA ASN A 237 -4.05 -10.67 -1.76
C ASN A 237 -5.53 -10.25 -1.71
N ASN A 238 -6.38 -10.94 -0.96
CA ASN A 238 -7.75 -10.50 -0.77
C ASN A 238 -7.82 -9.37 0.27
N ALA A 239 -8.37 -8.21 -0.12
CA ALA A 239 -8.52 -7.04 0.75
C ALA A 239 -9.49 -7.26 1.94
N SER A 240 -10.40 -8.24 1.86
CA SER A 240 -11.44 -8.46 2.87
C SER A 240 -11.01 -9.35 4.05
N ILE A 241 -9.72 -9.71 4.15
CA ILE A 241 -9.24 -10.59 5.23
C ILE A 241 -9.06 -9.82 6.54
N GLY A 242 -9.49 -10.41 7.66
CA GLY A 242 -9.29 -9.82 8.98
C GLY A 242 -7.81 -9.83 9.41
N PHE A 243 -7.43 -8.87 10.25
CA PHE A 243 -6.06 -8.73 10.77
C PHE A 243 -5.51 -9.98 11.47
N GLN A 244 -6.37 -10.83 12.03
CA GLN A 244 -5.97 -12.09 12.64
C GLN A 244 -5.42 -13.07 11.59
N VAL A 245 -6.06 -13.18 10.43
CA VAL A 245 -5.60 -14.03 9.33
C VAL A 245 -4.33 -13.46 8.72
N GLN A 246 -4.25 -12.14 8.53
CA GLN A 246 -3.01 -11.46 8.10
C GLN A 246 -1.84 -11.82 9.03
N TYR A 247 -2.02 -11.66 10.35
CA TYR A 247 -1.02 -12.06 11.34
C TYR A 247 -0.61 -13.53 11.20
N GLN A 248 -1.58 -14.45 11.09
CA GLN A 248 -1.30 -15.89 11.04
C GLN A 248 -0.50 -16.28 9.79
N LEU A 249 -0.91 -15.75 8.63
CA LEU A 249 -0.28 -16.05 7.35
C LEU A 249 1.09 -15.37 7.23
N THR A 250 1.24 -14.13 7.71
CA THR A 250 2.56 -13.48 7.79
C THR A 250 3.49 -14.24 8.72
N PHE A 251 2.99 -14.79 9.84
CA PHE A 251 3.79 -15.67 10.70
C PHE A 251 4.23 -16.93 9.96
N CYS A 252 3.35 -17.56 9.16
CA CYS A 252 3.74 -18.70 8.33
C CYS A 252 4.89 -18.33 7.38
N LEU A 253 4.81 -17.18 6.71
CA LEU A 253 5.86 -16.67 5.84
C LEU A 253 7.17 -16.37 6.59
N TRP A 254 7.07 -15.77 7.78
CA TRP A 254 8.21 -15.52 8.67
C TRP A 254 8.92 -16.80 9.07
N VAL A 255 8.18 -17.83 9.48
CA VAL A 255 8.74 -19.13 9.85
C VAL A 255 9.38 -19.83 8.65
N LEU A 256 8.77 -19.75 7.47
CA LEU A 256 9.35 -20.26 6.22
C LEU A 256 10.65 -19.55 5.86
N ALA A 257 10.74 -18.23 6.09
CA ALA A 257 11.91 -17.42 5.78
C ALA A 257 13.13 -17.70 6.68
N PHE A 258 13.01 -18.53 7.73
CA PHE A 258 14.18 -19.00 8.47
C PHE A 258 15.05 -19.98 7.68
N ALA A 259 14.47 -20.70 6.72
CA ALA A 259 15.22 -21.62 5.88
C ALA A 259 15.89 -20.84 4.73
N PRO A 260 17.23 -20.82 4.61
CA PRO A 260 17.93 -20.00 3.62
C PRO A 260 17.52 -20.28 2.17
N ASN A 261 17.28 -21.55 1.84
CA ASN A 261 16.79 -22.00 0.54
C ASN A 261 15.40 -21.40 0.20
N ILE A 262 14.48 -21.39 1.17
CA ILE A 262 13.13 -20.83 1.00
C ILE A 262 13.18 -19.29 0.96
N ALA A 263 13.96 -18.67 1.85
CA ALA A 263 14.16 -17.21 1.87
C ALA A 263 14.67 -16.69 0.52
N SER A 264 15.51 -17.47 -0.17
CA SER A 264 16.06 -17.10 -1.47
C SER A 264 15.07 -17.12 -2.62
N VAL A 265 13.93 -17.82 -2.48
CA VAL A 265 12.87 -17.86 -3.51
C VAL A 265 11.66 -17.01 -3.14
N MET A 266 11.54 -16.55 -1.89
CA MET A 266 10.39 -15.77 -1.39
C MET A 266 10.09 -14.52 -2.23
N ALA A 267 11.10 -13.80 -2.70
CA ALA A 267 10.88 -12.59 -3.52
C ALA A 267 10.14 -12.86 -4.83
N LYS A 268 10.28 -14.08 -5.40
CA LYS A 268 9.63 -14.46 -6.67
C LYS A 268 8.10 -14.55 -6.55
N TYR A 269 7.57 -14.70 -5.34
CA TYR A 269 6.13 -14.83 -5.08
C TYR A 269 5.44 -13.49 -4.80
N ASN A 270 6.11 -12.35 -5.02
CA ASN A 270 5.59 -11.01 -4.71
C ASN A 270 5.13 -10.85 -3.25
N VAL A 271 5.82 -11.52 -2.32
CA VAL A 271 5.50 -11.45 -0.88
C VAL A 271 5.86 -10.08 -0.30
N ILE A 272 7.05 -9.55 -0.66
CA ILE A 272 7.55 -8.27 -0.16
C ILE A 272 6.56 -7.14 -0.45
N PRO A 273 6.13 -6.91 -1.72
CA PRO A 273 5.26 -5.77 -2.00
C PRO A 273 3.90 -5.87 -1.31
N ARG A 274 3.30 -7.07 -1.24
CA ARG A 274 2.00 -7.25 -0.58
C ARG A 274 2.09 -7.02 0.92
N LEU A 275 3.14 -7.51 1.58
CA LEU A 275 3.33 -7.25 3.00
C LEU A 275 3.65 -5.79 3.28
N THR A 276 4.35 -5.08 2.38
CA THR A 276 4.53 -3.63 2.50
C THR A 276 3.21 -2.87 2.41
N GLU A 277 2.29 -3.25 1.51
CA GLU A 277 0.93 -2.68 1.49
C GLU A 277 0.19 -2.91 2.81
N ILE A 278 0.16 -4.16 3.28
CA ILE A 278 -0.51 -4.51 4.55
C ILE A 278 0.11 -3.73 5.72
N LEU A 279 1.43 -3.52 5.71
CA LEU A 279 2.14 -2.71 6.71
C LEU A 279 1.67 -1.25 6.74
N THR A 280 1.36 -0.69 5.57
CA THR A 280 0.85 0.69 5.46
C THR A 280 -0.61 0.83 5.87
N GLU A 281 -1.40 -0.23 5.72
CA GLU A 281 -2.84 -0.23 6.03
C GLU A 281 -3.14 -0.64 7.49
N THR A 282 -2.27 -1.42 8.12
CA THR A 282 -2.52 -1.98 9.46
C THR A 282 -2.18 -1.02 10.59
N GLU A 283 -3.08 -0.91 11.56
CA GLU A 283 -2.83 -0.26 12.85
C GLU A 283 -2.45 -1.26 13.95
N LYS A 284 -2.46 -2.57 13.64
CA LYS A 284 -2.23 -3.63 14.63
C LYS A 284 -0.76 -3.94 14.77
N GLU A 285 -0.16 -3.55 15.89
CA GLU A 285 1.27 -3.79 16.19
C GLU A 285 1.71 -5.24 16.01
N LYS A 286 0.88 -6.21 16.38
CA LYS A 286 1.21 -7.63 16.18
C LYS A 286 1.43 -7.99 14.71
N VAL A 287 0.67 -7.38 13.79
CA VAL A 287 0.83 -7.60 12.35
C VAL A 287 2.11 -6.91 11.88
N THR A 288 2.31 -5.65 12.31
CA THR A 288 3.54 -4.88 12.06
C THR A 288 4.79 -5.65 12.49
N ARG A 289 4.82 -6.17 13.72
CA ARG A 289 5.93 -6.95 14.27
C ARG A 289 6.26 -8.17 13.39
N MET A 290 5.26 -8.91 12.94
CA MET A 290 5.50 -10.08 12.08
C MET A 290 5.99 -9.70 10.68
N ILE A 291 5.48 -8.62 10.10
CA ILE A 291 5.93 -8.14 8.78
C ILE A 291 7.38 -7.69 8.87
N VAL A 292 7.72 -6.86 9.85
CA VAL A 292 9.09 -6.36 10.07
C VAL A 292 10.05 -7.52 10.32
N ALA A 293 9.71 -8.48 11.18
CA ALA A 293 10.53 -9.66 11.43
C ALA A 293 10.72 -10.54 10.16
N PHE A 294 9.69 -10.67 9.33
CA PHE A 294 9.81 -11.35 8.03
C PHE A 294 10.76 -10.63 7.08
N LEU A 295 10.64 -9.31 6.94
CA LEU A 295 11.48 -8.51 6.06
C LEU A 295 12.95 -8.57 6.51
N ARG A 296 13.21 -8.50 7.83
CA ARG A 296 14.55 -8.72 8.39
C ARG A 296 15.12 -10.08 7.99
N ASN A 297 14.34 -11.16 8.12
CA ASN A 297 14.78 -12.50 7.74
C ASN A 297 15.23 -12.56 6.27
N LEU A 298 14.51 -11.90 5.35
CA LEU A 298 14.91 -11.87 3.93
C LEU A 298 16.22 -11.13 3.67
N LEU A 299 16.70 -10.29 4.59
CA LEU A 299 17.96 -9.58 4.48
C LEU A 299 19.11 -10.25 5.24
N GLU A 300 18.82 -11.17 6.17
CA GLU A 300 19.83 -11.84 7.01
C GLU A 300 20.05 -13.32 6.69
N LYS A 301 18.99 -14.03 6.28
CA LYS A 301 18.99 -15.49 6.14
C LYS A 301 19.55 -16.03 4.83
N PRO A 302 19.32 -15.39 3.66
CA PRO A 302 19.90 -15.89 2.42
C PRO A 302 21.44 -15.91 2.50
N GLU A 303 22.05 -16.98 2.01
CA GLU A 303 23.52 -17.12 2.00
C GLU A 303 24.16 -16.34 0.84
N ASP A 304 23.42 -16.16 -0.26
CA ASP A 304 23.89 -15.45 -1.45
C ASP A 304 23.67 -13.93 -1.31
N GLU A 305 24.76 -13.16 -1.29
CA GLU A 305 24.72 -11.70 -1.25
C GLU A 305 23.93 -11.09 -2.41
N LYS A 306 23.93 -11.74 -3.58
CA LYS A 306 23.14 -11.27 -4.73
C LYS A 306 21.65 -11.31 -4.42
N VAL A 307 21.19 -12.37 -3.75
CA VAL A 307 19.80 -12.54 -3.34
C VAL A 307 19.43 -11.53 -2.26
N ILE A 308 20.32 -11.28 -1.29
CA ILE A 308 20.11 -10.22 -0.29
C ILE A 308 19.93 -8.86 -0.97
N ARG A 309 20.80 -8.54 -1.94
CA ARG A 309 20.70 -7.32 -2.73
C ARG A 309 19.37 -7.25 -3.48
N GLU A 310 18.99 -8.32 -4.20
CA GLU A 310 17.70 -8.39 -4.91
C GLU A 310 16.49 -8.21 -3.98
N ASN A 311 16.53 -8.79 -2.78
CA ASN A 311 15.50 -8.60 -1.75
C ASN A 311 15.43 -7.15 -1.26
N ALA A 312 16.59 -6.54 -0.93
CA ALA A 312 16.68 -5.14 -0.52
C ALA A 312 16.14 -4.21 -1.61
N MET A 313 16.52 -4.46 -2.86
CA MET A 313 16.03 -3.71 -4.03
C MET A 313 14.52 -3.82 -4.19
N THR A 314 13.96 -5.01 -4.01
CA THR A 314 12.51 -5.23 -4.08
C THR A 314 11.77 -4.47 -2.97
N MET A 315 12.35 -4.38 -1.77
CA MET A 315 11.79 -3.59 -0.67
C MET A 315 11.80 -2.08 -0.96
N ILE A 316 12.88 -1.58 -1.56
CA ILE A 316 13.00 -0.17 -1.99
C ILE A 316 11.96 0.14 -3.06
N ALA A 317 11.87 -0.70 -4.10
CA ALA A 317 10.87 -0.56 -5.17
C ALA A 317 9.43 -0.65 -4.64
N SER A 318 9.20 -1.41 -3.57
CA SER A 318 7.91 -1.49 -2.87
C SER A 318 7.61 -0.26 -2.00
N ARG A 319 8.48 0.75 -2.00
CA ARG A 319 8.36 2.01 -1.24
C ARG A 319 8.35 1.81 0.28
N LEU A 320 9.07 0.81 0.78
CA LEU A 320 9.12 0.47 2.21
C LEU A 320 9.82 1.53 3.08
N VAL A 321 10.68 2.38 2.50
CA VAL A 321 11.51 3.36 3.25
C VAL A 321 10.65 4.33 4.08
N LYS A 322 9.65 4.98 3.47
CA LYS A 322 8.77 5.94 4.18
C LYS A 322 7.94 5.27 5.30
N PRO A 323 7.29 4.10 5.07
CA PRO A 323 6.67 3.33 6.15
C PRO A 323 7.62 3.05 7.32
N LEU A 324 8.88 2.68 7.07
CA LEU A 324 9.85 2.41 8.14
C LEU A 324 10.24 3.67 8.92
N GLU A 325 10.38 4.82 8.26
CA GLU A 325 10.60 6.12 8.93
C GLU A 325 9.43 6.46 9.86
N LEU A 326 8.19 6.32 9.37
CA LEU A 326 6.99 6.55 10.16
C LEU A 326 6.91 5.59 11.36
N LEU A 327 7.21 4.31 11.16
CA LEU A 327 7.20 3.32 12.23
C LEU A 327 8.27 3.61 13.28
N SER A 328 9.49 3.98 12.89
CA SER A 328 10.59 4.32 13.80
C SER A 328 10.30 5.56 14.66
N SER A 329 9.50 6.50 14.14
CA SER A 329 9.07 7.68 14.93
C SER A 329 8.08 7.36 16.06
N LYS A 330 7.45 6.17 16.04
CA LYS A 330 6.48 5.77 17.05
C LYS A 330 7.17 5.14 18.27
N PRO A 331 6.71 5.44 19.49
CA PRO A 331 7.18 4.73 20.68
C PRO A 331 6.60 3.31 20.69
N TYR A 332 7.47 2.30 20.79
CA TYR A 332 7.09 0.91 21.09
C TYR A 332 7.59 0.52 22.48
N ASP A 333 6.82 -0.27 23.21
CA ASP A 333 7.28 -0.90 24.45
C ASP A 333 8.17 -2.13 24.16
N ASP A 334 7.97 -2.75 23.00
CA ASP A 334 8.76 -3.88 22.50
C ASP A 334 10.09 -3.37 21.92
N ASN A 335 11.23 -3.86 22.43
CA ASN A 335 12.54 -3.50 21.90
C ASN A 335 12.89 -4.29 20.64
N ASP A 336 12.34 -5.49 20.45
CA ASP A 336 12.64 -6.34 19.28
C ASP A 336 12.22 -5.64 17.98
N ILE A 337 11.04 -5.01 17.98
CA ILE A 337 10.53 -4.32 16.79
C ILE A 337 11.39 -3.10 16.44
N LYS A 338 11.92 -2.39 17.44
CA LYS A 338 12.82 -1.24 17.21
C LYS A 338 14.13 -1.70 16.59
N GLU A 339 14.74 -2.73 17.16
CA GLU A 339 15.97 -3.32 16.63
C GLU A 339 15.78 -3.83 15.19
N ASP A 340 14.66 -4.50 14.92
CA ASP A 340 14.37 -5.00 13.58
C ASP A 340 14.14 -3.86 12.57
N ILE A 341 13.44 -2.77 12.95
CA ILE A 341 13.25 -1.59 12.08
C ILE A 341 14.58 -0.92 11.76
N GLU A 342 15.41 -0.66 12.77
CA GLU A 342 16.69 0.03 12.58
C GLU A 342 17.65 -0.81 11.72
N LEU A 343 17.70 -2.14 11.92
CA LEU A 343 18.51 -3.02 11.09
C LEU A 343 18.07 -3.01 9.63
N ILE A 344 16.76 -3.07 9.36
CA ILE A 344 16.25 -3.02 7.99
C ILE A 344 16.63 -1.67 7.36
N LYS A 345 16.45 -0.56 8.08
CA LYS A 345 16.85 0.77 7.57
C LYS A 345 18.32 0.82 7.20
N GLU A 346 19.22 0.41 8.11
CA GLU A 346 20.66 0.40 7.88
C GLU A 346 21.02 -0.41 6.62
N LYS A 347 20.43 -1.61 6.49
CA LYS A 347 20.66 -2.46 5.31
C LYS A 347 20.10 -1.87 4.02
N LEU A 348 18.93 -1.25 4.07
CA LEU A 348 18.35 -0.61 2.88
C LEU A 348 19.16 0.62 2.48
N GLU A 349 19.55 1.48 3.42
CA GLU A 349 20.38 2.67 3.17
C GLU A 349 21.75 2.30 2.58
N GLY A 350 22.43 1.30 3.15
CA GLY A 350 23.72 0.82 2.64
C GLY A 350 23.63 0.23 1.23
N ASN A 351 22.49 -0.39 0.87
CA ASN A 351 22.26 -0.85 -0.49
C ASN A 351 21.83 0.28 -1.44
N LEU A 352 21.16 1.34 -0.93
CA LEU A 352 20.67 2.46 -1.74
C LEU A 352 21.82 3.35 -2.22
N SER A 353 22.90 3.50 -1.44
CA SER A 353 24.10 4.24 -1.86
C SER A 353 24.82 3.59 -3.06
N ASP A 354 24.62 2.29 -3.27
CA ASP A 354 25.30 1.51 -4.32
C ASP A 354 24.46 1.36 -5.60
N VAL A 355 23.21 1.85 -5.62
CA VAL A 355 22.26 1.68 -6.73
C VAL A 355 22.30 2.91 -7.61
N SER A 356 22.63 2.73 -8.90
CA SER A 356 22.52 3.84 -9.85
C SER A 356 21.05 4.16 -10.14
N SER A 357 20.74 5.38 -10.56
CA SER A 357 19.37 5.74 -10.99
C SER A 357 18.83 4.84 -12.11
N PHE A 358 19.70 4.21 -12.90
CA PHE A 358 19.29 3.24 -13.93
C PHE A 358 18.92 1.88 -13.33
N ASP A 359 19.62 1.45 -12.29
CA ASP A 359 19.30 0.21 -11.59
C ASP A 359 17.96 0.34 -10.86
N GLU A 360 17.69 1.49 -10.21
CA GLU A 360 16.37 1.82 -9.64
C GLU A 360 15.26 1.67 -10.69
N TYR A 361 15.45 2.26 -11.86
CA TYR A 361 14.52 2.14 -12.99
C TYR A 361 14.32 0.70 -13.46
N ALA A 362 15.40 -0.06 -13.64
CA ALA A 362 15.35 -1.45 -14.07
C ALA A 362 14.61 -2.33 -13.05
N LEU A 363 14.78 -2.05 -11.76
CA LEU A 363 14.09 -2.74 -10.66
C LEU A 363 12.60 -2.42 -10.62
N GLU A 364 12.19 -1.16 -10.81
CA GLU A 364 10.78 -0.78 -10.92
C GLU A 364 10.10 -1.58 -12.06
N ILE A 365 10.72 -1.66 -13.24
CA ILE A 365 10.20 -2.46 -14.36
C ILE A 365 10.14 -3.94 -14.02
N ARG A 366 11.22 -4.50 -13.46
CA ARG A 366 11.31 -5.93 -13.15
C ARG A 366 10.27 -6.36 -12.12
N SER A 367 9.98 -5.50 -11.15
CA SER A 367 8.94 -5.71 -10.15
C SER A 367 7.52 -5.60 -10.70
N GLY A 368 7.34 -4.93 -11.85
CA GLY A 368 6.04 -4.63 -12.45
C GLY A 368 5.22 -3.56 -11.72
N ARG A 369 5.80 -2.91 -10.71
CA ARG A 369 5.15 -1.87 -9.88
C ARG A 369 5.73 -0.51 -10.20
N LEU A 370 5.35 -0.01 -11.38
CA LEU A 370 5.81 1.28 -11.87
C LEU A 370 5.10 2.43 -11.15
N SER A 371 5.86 3.49 -10.89
CA SER A 371 5.31 4.64 -10.20
C SER A 371 5.99 5.93 -10.64
N TRP A 372 5.32 7.09 -10.54
CA TRP A 372 5.96 8.35 -10.91
C TRP A 372 7.12 8.66 -9.94
N SER A 373 8.34 8.51 -10.43
CA SER A 373 9.59 8.84 -9.75
C SER A 373 10.50 9.67 -10.69
N PRO A 374 11.56 10.33 -10.18
CA PRO A 374 12.43 11.16 -10.99
C PRO A 374 13.06 10.43 -12.19
N VAL A 375 13.25 9.10 -12.12
CA VAL A 375 13.80 8.31 -13.24
C VAL A 375 12.84 8.25 -14.43
N HIS A 376 11.53 8.31 -14.20
CA HIS A 376 10.54 8.32 -15.28
C HIS A 376 10.37 9.71 -15.91
N GLN A 377 10.53 10.78 -15.13
CA GLN A 377 10.21 12.16 -15.56
C GLN A 377 11.43 12.98 -16.02
N SER A 378 12.63 12.62 -15.58
CA SER A 378 13.84 13.40 -15.84
C SER A 378 14.30 13.23 -17.29
N GLU A 379 14.30 14.31 -18.06
CA GLU A 379 14.83 14.29 -19.42
C GLU A 379 16.33 13.95 -19.44
N LYS A 380 17.08 14.37 -18.42
CA LYS A 380 18.51 14.03 -18.28
C LYS A 380 18.71 12.52 -18.14
N PHE A 381 17.87 11.85 -17.35
CA PHE A 381 17.93 10.39 -17.20
C PHE A 381 17.75 9.67 -18.53
N TRP A 382 16.74 10.07 -19.31
CA TRP A 382 16.43 9.44 -20.60
C TRP A 382 17.51 9.72 -21.66
N ARG A 383 18.08 10.92 -21.70
CA ARG A 383 19.22 11.22 -22.59
C ARG A 383 20.43 10.32 -22.30
N ASP A 384 20.70 10.06 -21.02
CA ASP A 384 21.91 9.34 -20.60
C ASP A 384 21.74 7.81 -20.63
N ASN A 385 20.50 7.30 -20.51
CA ASN A 385 20.25 5.86 -20.31
C ASN A 385 19.35 5.19 -21.36
N ALA A 386 18.69 5.92 -22.27
CA ALA A 386 17.78 5.31 -23.26
C ALA A 386 18.44 4.19 -24.10
N THR A 387 19.73 4.30 -24.40
CA THR A 387 20.50 3.28 -25.15
C THR A 387 20.68 1.97 -24.37
N LYS A 388 20.79 2.03 -23.03
CA LYS A 388 20.98 0.86 -22.16
C LYS A 388 19.75 -0.05 -22.09
N LEU A 389 18.56 0.47 -22.39
CA LEU A 389 17.33 -0.34 -22.45
C LEU A 389 17.37 -1.40 -23.57
N ASN A 390 18.35 -1.33 -24.48
CA ASN A 390 18.58 -2.30 -25.54
C ASN A 390 19.36 -3.54 -25.08
N ASP A 391 19.96 -3.49 -23.89
CA ASP A 391 20.76 -4.57 -23.33
C ASP A 391 19.90 -5.83 -23.10
N ALA A 392 20.57 -6.99 -22.97
CA ALA A 392 19.92 -8.28 -22.75
C ALA A 392 18.78 -8.59 -23.76
N ASN A 393 18.97 -8.24 -25.04
CA ASN A 393 17.97 -8.43 -26.10
C ASN A 393 16.65 -7.67 -25.84
N PHE A 394 16.76 -6.41 -25.45
CA PHE A 394 15.63 -5.52 -25.16
C PHE A 394 14.75 -6.04 -24.01
N GLU A 395 15.34 -6.69 -23.00
CA GLU A 395 14.63 -7.29 -21.87
C GLU A 395 13.67 -6.30 -21.21
N LEU A 396 14.17 -5.11 -20.83
CA LEU A 396 13.37 -4.09 -20.14
C LEU A 396 12.23 -3.54 -21.02
N ILE A 397 12.47 -3.35 -22.32
CA ILE A 397 11.42 -2.92 -23.26
C ILE A 397 10.35 -3.99 -23.42
N ARG A 398 10.74 -5.26 -23.54
CA ARG A 398 9.78 -6.38 -23.60
C ARG A 398 8.95 -6.46 -22.33
N MET A 399 9.55 -6.20 -21.16
CA MET A 399 8.82 -6.16 -19.89
C MET A 399 7.83 -4.98 -19.84
N LEU A 400 8.22 -3.78 -20.26
CA LEU A 400 7.32 -2.63 -20.37
C LEU A 400 6.13 -2.92 -21.29
N LEU A 401 6.37 -3.52 -22.47
CA LEU A 401 5.29 -3.92 -23.39
C LEU A 401 4.37 -4.99 -22.77
N LYS A 402 4.94 -5.97 -22.05
CA LYS A 402 4.17 -6.98 -21.34
C LYS A 402 3.30 -6.37 -20.23
N LEU A 403 3.81 -5.36 -19.51
CA LEU A 403 3.05 -4.60 -18.52
C LEU A 403 1.89 -3.85 -19.17
N LEU A 404 2.11 -3.22 -20.33
CA LEU A 404 1.05 -2.55 -21.10
C LEU A 404 -0.04 -3.51 -21.58
N GLU A 405 0.32 -4.76 -21.86
CA GLU A 405 -0.64 -5.76 -22.34
C GLU A 405 -1.45 -6.43 -21.22
N HIS A 406 -0.84 -6.70 -20.06
CA HIS A 406 -1.42 -7.55 -19.02
C HIS A 406 -1.78 -6.82 -17.71
N SER A 407 -1.22 -5.63 -17.46
CA SER A 407 -1.50 -4.90 -16.22
C SER A 407 -2.92 -4.36 -16.22
N LYS A 408 -3.59 -4.45 -15.06
CA LYS A 408 -4.93 -3.89 -14.83
C LYS A 408 -4.89 -2.56 -14.10
N GLU A 409 -3.72 -2.14 -13.63
CA GLU A 409 -3.56 -0.93 -12.84
C GLU A 409 -3.36 0.30 -13.73
N PRO A 410 -4.26 1.31 -13.69
CA PRO A 410 -4.16 2.49 -14.55
C PRO A 410 -2.85 3.26 -14.39
N LEU A 411 -2.32 3.35 -13.17
CA LEU A 411 -1.06 4.04 -12.89
C LEU A 411 0.13 3.36 -13.59
N VAL A 412 0.24 2.04 -13.49
CA VAL A 412 1.31 1.25 -14.12
C VAL A 412 1.24 1.39 -15.63
N LEU A 413 0.03 1.32 -16.21
CA LEU A 413 -0.19 1.53 -17.65
C LEU A 413 0.20 2.94 -18.09
N CYS A 414 -0.11 3.98 -17.29
CA CYS A 414 0.28 5.36 -17.59
C CYS A 414 1.81 5.53 -17.62
N VAL A 415 2.50 5.04 -16.59
CA VAL A 415 3.97 5.18 -16.49
C VAL A 415 4.64 4.36 -17.59
N ALA A 416 4.22 3.11 -17.83
CA ALA A 416 4.79 2.30 -18.89
C ALA A 416 4.56 2.91 -20.29
N ALA A 417 3.38 3.48 -20.56
CA ALA A 417 3.10 4.13 -21.85
C ALA A 417 3.97 5.37 -22.05
N HIS A 418 4.14 6.17 -20.98
CA HIS A 418 5.02 7.32 -20.97
C HIS A 418 6.48 6.94 -21.27
N ASP A 419 7.00 5.94 -20.57
CA ASP A 419 8.37 5.46 -20.67
C ASP A 419 8.71 4.93 -22.06
N VAL A 420 7.81 4.14 -22.67
CA VAL A 420 7.99 3.68 -24.05
C VAL A 420 8.08 4.87 -25.00
N GLY A 421 7.29 5.92 -24.76
CA GLY A 421 7.34 7.14 -25.54
C GLY A 421 8.65 7.91 -25.36
N GLU A 422 9.16 8.05 -24.13
CA GLU A 422 10.45 8.71 -23.87
C GLU A 422 11.62 7.93 -24.46
N TYR A 423 11.60 6.60 -24.39
CA TYR A 423 12.58 5.75 -25.08
C TYR A 423 12.60 6.02 -26.59
N VAL A 424 11.43 6.09 -27.24
CA VAL A 424 11.34 6.40 -28.69
C VAL A 424 11.85 7.80 -29.01
N ARG A 425 11.58 8.78 -28.13
CA ARG A 425 12.04 10.15 -28.28
C ARG A 425 13.56 10.29 -28.17
N HIS A 426 14.17 9.58 -27.22
CA HIS A 426 15.58 9.74 -26.87
C HIS A 426 16.51 8.71 -27.55
N TYR A 427 15.97 7.63 -28.13
CA TYR A 427 16.73 6.66 -28.91
C TYR A 427 16.36 6.73 -30.41
N PRO A 428 17.27 7.14 -31.31
CA PRO A 428 16.97 7.35 -32.74
C PRO A 428 16.41 6.14 -33.49
N HIS A 429 16.72 4.91 -33.03
CA HIS A 429 16.20 3.68 -33.61
C HIS A 429 15.05 3.07 -32.79
N GLY A 430 14.58 3.75 -31.73
CA GLY A 430 13.56 3.25 -30.82
C GLY A 430 12.25 2.91 -31.53
N LYS A 431 11.84 3.72 -32.51
CA LYS A 431 10.66 3.42 -33.35
C LYS A 431 10.77 2.05 -34.03
N LYS A 432 11.91 1.77 -34.69
CA LYS A 432 12.14 0.47 -35.36
C LYS A 432 12.18 -0.67 -34.35
N THR A 433 12.70 -0.45 -33.16
CA THR A 433 12.73 -1.45 -32.08
C THR A 433 11.33 -1.78 -31.58
N ILE A 434 10.52 -0.76 -31.27
CA ILE A 434 9.13 -0.95 -30.82
C ILE A 434 8.26 -1.60 -31.90
N ASP A 435 8.44 -1.22 -33.17
CA ASP A 435 7.76 -1.86 -34.30
C ASP A 435 8.14 -3.35 -34.44
N LYS A 436 9.41 -3.70 -34.24
CA LYS A 436 9.89 -5.11 -34.27
C LYS A 436 9.36 -5.97 -33.12
N LEU A 437 8.97 -5.36 -32.01
CA LEU A 437 8.45 -6.03 -30.82
C LEU A 437 6.92 -6.00 -30.77
N ASP A 438 6.25 -5.68 -31.89
CA ASP A 438 4.79 -5.52 -32.00
C ASP A 438 4.18 -4.52 -30.99
N GLY A 439 5.01 -3.66 -30.39
CA GLY A 439 4.60 -2.75 -29.32
C GLY A 439 3.63 -1.66 -29.80
N LYS A 440 3.68 -1.31 -31.09
CA LYS A 440 2.77 -0.33 -31.69
C LYS A 440 1.30 -0.74 -31.57
N VAL A 441 0.99 -2.03 -31.77
CA VAL A 441 -0.37 -2.57 -31.66
C VAL A 441 -0.85 -2.50 -30.21
N ILE A 442 0.03 -2.82 -29.26
CA ILE A 442 -0.27 -2.79 -27.81
C ILE A 442 -0.59 -1.35 -27.38
N ILE A 443 0.23 -0.37 -27.78
CA ILE A 443 0.03 1.04 -27.41
C ILE A 443 -1.24 1.60 -28.06
N MET A 444 -1.56 1.22 -29.30
CA MET A 444 -2.81 1.64 -29.95
C MET A 444 -4.05 1.12 -29.22
N ARG A 445 -4.00 -0.10 -28.66
CA ARG A 445 -5.10 -0.66 -27.85
C ARG A 445 -5.39 0.19 -26.60
N LEU A 446 -4.38 0.85 -26.02
CA LEU A 446 -4.56 1.69 -24.83
C LEU A 446 -5.36 2.96 -25.09
N LEU A 447 -5.51 3.38 -26.35
CA LEU A 447 -6.34 4.53 -26.73
C LEU A 447 -7.83 4.28 -26.45
N GLU A 448 -8.24 3.02 -26.38
CA GLU A 448 -9.62 2.60 -26.10
C GLU A 448 -9.84 2.25 -24.61
N HIS A 449 -8.83 2.42 -23.76
CA HIS A 449 -8.91 2.07 -22.35
C HIS A 449 -9.97 2.91 -21.60
N PRO A 450 -10.73 2.36 -20.63
CA PRO A 450 -11.78 3.10 -19.92
C PRO A 450 -11.25 4.31 -19.12
N ASP A 451 -10.05 4.21 -18.55
CA ASP A 451 -9.40 5.30 -17.79
C ASP A 451 -8.86 6.42 -18.71
N SER A 452 -9.22 7.67 -18.43
CA SER A 452 -8.82 8.83 -19.23
C SER A 452 -7.32 9.14 -19.20
N ASN A 453 -6.64 8.87 -18.08
CA ASN A 453 -5.20 9.13 -17.94
C ASN A 453 -4.41 8.11 -18.77
N VAL A 454 -4.83 6.85 -18.78
CA VAL A 454 -4.23 5.81 -19.62
C VAL A 454 -4.38 6.16 -21.10
N ARG A 455 -5.57 6.58 -21.53
CA ARG A 455 -5.79 7.05 -22.91
C ARG A 455 -4.90 8.24 -23.26
N TYR A 456 -4.78 9.20 -22.34
CA TYR A 456 -3.96 10.39 -22.53
C TYR A 456 -2.47 10.04 -22.70
N GLN A 457 -1.90 9.21 -21.83
CA GLN A 457 -0.51 8.78 -21.95
C GLN A 457 -0.28 7.87 -23.17
N GLY A 458 -1.24 7.00 -23.49
CA GLY A 458 -1.21 6.20 -24.72
C GLY A 458 -1.18 7.08 -25.97
N LEU A 459 -2.02 8.11 -26.03
CA LEU A 459 -2.06 9.07 -27.13
C LEU A 459 -0.73 9.82 -27.28
N LEU A 460 -0.19 10.32 -26.17
CA LEU A 460 1.13 10.96 -26.18
C LEU A 460 2.19 10.00 -26.71
N CYS A 461 2.21 8.75 -26.25
CA CYS A 461 3.12 7.70 -26.73
C CYS A 461 3.01 7.46 -28.25
N VAL A 462 1.79 7.36 -28.79
CA VAL A 462 1.56 7.23 -30.24
C VAL A 462 2.07 8.45 -31.01
N GLN A 463 1.84 9.66 -30.48
CA GLN A 463 2.41 10.87 -31.07
C GLN A 463 3.94 10.79 -31.10
N LYS A 464 4.57 10.28 -30.03
CA LYS A 464 6.02 10.06 -29.95
C LYS A 464 6.53 9.12 -31.06
N LEU A 465 5.75 8.10 -31.40
CA LEU A 465 6.06 7.07 -32.41
C LEU A 465 5.83 7.51 -33.86
N MET A 466 4.82 8.36 -34.12
CA MET A 466 4.42 8.73 -35.47
C MET A 466 5.30 9.82 -36.09
N VAL A 467 6.10 10.50 -35.27
CA VAL A 467 6.76 11.74 -35.63
C VAL A 467 8.23 11.53 -35.91
N HIS A 468 8.67 11.92 -37.11
CA HIS A 468 10.08 11.90 -37.50
C HIS A 468 10.85 13.16 -37.05
N ASN A 469 10.15 14.24 -36.66
CA ASN A 469 10.74 15.51 -36.20
C ASN A 469 9.88 16.13 -35.09
N TRP A 470 10.35 15.99 -33.85
CA TRP A 470 9.57 16.25 -32.64
C TRP A 470 9.25 17.72 -32.34
N ASP A 471 10.05 18.65 -32.86
CA ASP A 471 9.85 20.09 -32.69
C ASP A 471 8.55 20.62 -33.29
N TYR A 472 7.83 19.81 -34.09
CA TYR A 472 6.62 20.20 -34.80
C TYR A 472 5.29 19.75 -34.14
N LEU A 473 5.26 18.75 -33.24
CA LEU A 473 3.98 18.20 -32.76
C LEU A 473 3.35 18.84 -31.54
N GLY A 474 4.07 19.72 -30.83
CA GLY A 474 3.44 20.59 -29.82
C GLY A 474 2.36 21.52 -30.39
N LYS A 475 2.23 21.60 -31.73
CA LYS A 475 1.28 22.46 -32.45
C LYS A 475 0.13 21.73 -33.17
N GLN A 476 0.15 20.41 -33.31
CA GLN A 476 -0.80 19.68 -34.18
C GLN A 476 -1.84 18.81 -33.45
N VAL A 477 -1.66 18.50 -32.17
CA VAL A 477 -2.61 17.69 -31.38
C VAL A 477 -3.96 18.41 -31.18
N ASP A 478 -4.00 19.74 -31.30
CA ASP A 478 -5.24 20.52 -31.25
C ASP A 478 -6.12 20.36 -32.51
N SER A 479 -5.63 19.73 -33.59
CA SER A 479 -6.32 19.71 -34.89
C SER A 479 -7.15 18.45 -35.19
N ASP A 480 -6.80 17.28 -34.63
CA ASP A 480 -7.41 16.00 -35.05
C ASP A 480 -8.52 15.45 -34.13
N SER A 481 -8.83 16.10 -33.01
CA SER A 481 -9.99 15.75 -32.17
C SER A 481 -11.35 16.19 -32.75
N LYS A 482 -11.38 16.70 -33.99
CA LYS A 482 -12.58 17.20 -34.68
C LYS A 482 -12.82 16.53 -36.03
N SER A 483 -12.92 15.21 -36.12
CA SER A 483 -13.47 14.60 -37.36
C SER A 483 -13.96 13.15 -37.24
N SER A 484 -15.06 12.89 -36.52
CA SER A 484 -16.05 11.87 -36.94
C SER A 484 -17.32 11.91 -36.07
N ALA A 485 -18.29 12.73 -36.51
CA ALA A 485 -19.74 12.77 -36.22
C ALA A 485 -20.14 14.25 -36.12
N ALA A 486 -21.04 14.84 -36.91
CA ALA A 486 -21.94 14.32 -37.92
C ALA A 486 -22.21 15.46 -38.93
N SER A 487 -22.62 15.09 -40.14
CA SER A 487 -23.27 15.99 -41.09
C SER A 487 -24.66 16.39 -40.59
N GLY A 488 -24.91 17.69 -40.42
CA GLY A 488 -26.24 18.24 -40.13
C GLY A 488 -26.19 19.56 -39.37
N GLU A 489 -26.21 20.66 -40.11
CA GLU A 489 -26.55 22.04 -39.68
C GLU A 489 -25.61 22.76 -38.68
N LYS A 490 -24.75 23.62 -39.23
CA LYS A 490 -23.76 24.44 -38.52
C LYS A 490 -24.35 25.74 -38.00
N MET A 491 -24.38 25.89 -36.67
CA MET A 491 -24.28 27.20 -36.00
C MET A 491 -23.20 27.09 -34.91
N THR A 492 -21.94 27.34 -35.28
CA THR A 492 -20.77 27.12 -34.40
C THR A 492 -20.43 28.37 -33.57
N LYS A 493 -20.72 28.35 -32.27
CA LYS A 493 -19.95 29.10 -31.25
C LYS A 493 -18.59 28.40 -31.05
N ARG A 494 -17.48 29.10 -31.30
CA ARG A 494 -16.11 28.64 -30.97
C ARG A 494 -15.93 28.58 -29.44
N MET A 495 -15.59 27.43 -28.88
CA MET A 495 -15.05 27.34 -27.51
C MET A 495 -13.60 27.84 -27.48
N LYS A 496 -13.29 28.79 -26.59
CA LYS A 496 -11.94 29.35 -26.33
C LYS A 496 -11.21 28.43 -25.33
N TYR A 497 -9.98 28.02 -25.64
CA TYR A 497 -9.13 27.33 -24.67
C TYR A 497 -8.65 28.33 -23.59
N PRO A 498 -8.59 27.93 -22.29
CA PRO A 498 -8.11 28.79 -21.22
C PRO A 498 -6.60 29.09 -21.37
N SER A 499 -6.24 30.35 -21.18
CA SER A 499 -4.86 30.87 -21.26
C SER A 499 -3.96 30.32 -20.14
N VAL A 500 -2.64 30.53 -20.23
CA VAL A 500 -1.69 30.12 -19.18
C VAL A 500 -2.07 30.72 -17.81
N ILE A 501 -2.64 31.93 -17.80
CA ILE A 501 -3.14 32.58 -16.59
C ILE A 501 -4.35 31.80 -16.05
N ASP A 502 -5.31 31.44 -16.90
CA ASP A 502 -6.52 30.70 -16.53
C ASP A 502 -6.25 29.26 -16.04
N ARG A 503 -5.05 28.72 -16.31
CA ARG A 503 -4.65 27.36 -15.88
C ARG A 503 -3.96 27.33 -14.51
N TYR A 504 -3.28 28.40 -14.12
CA TYR A 504 -2.40 28.40 -12.94
C TYR A 504 -2.73 29.47 -11.91
N PHE A 505 -3.57 30.45 -12.25
CA PHE A 505 -4.00 31.53 -11.36
C PHE A 505 -5.52 31.52 -11.18
N THR A 506 -5.94 31.62 -9.93
CA THR A 506 -7.34 31.86 -9.56
C THR A 506 -7.56 33.36 -9.35
N LYS A 507 -8.63 33.92 -9.91
CA LYS A 507 -8.95 35.36 -9.84
C LYS A 507 -9.81 35.70 -8.63
N TYR A 508 -9.41 36.72 -7.89
CA TYR A 508 -10.17 37.33 -6.80
C TYR A 508 -10.20 38.84 -6.98
N PHE A 509 -11.21 39.51 -6.42
CA PHE A 509 -11.47 40.93 -6.65
C PHE A 509 -11.74 41.67 -5.34
N GLN A 510 -11.17 42.87 -5.23
CA GLN A 510 -11.50 43.85 -4.21
C GLN A 510 -12.17 45.05 -4.90
N PRO A 511 -13.49 45.23 -4.74
CA PRO A 511 -14.18 46.39 -5.31
C PRO A 511 -13.95 47.65 -4.47
N ASN A 512 -14.09 48.81 -5.13
CA ASN A 512 -14.07 50.15 -4.52
C ASN A 512 -12.92 50.36 -3.50
N VAL A 513 -11.70 50.04 -3.94
CA VAL A 513 -10.47 50.19 -3.16
C VAL A 513 -10.31 51.63 -2.70
N HIS A 514 -9.83 51.80 -1.47
CA HIS A 514 -9.70 53.12 -0.82
C HIS A 514 -11.02 53.90 -0.72
N ASN A 515 -12.18 53.21 -0.74
CA ASN A 515 -13.52 53.80 -0.80
C ASN A 515 -13.75 54.69 -2.04
N GLU A 516 -12.95 54.51 -3.08
CA GLU A 516 -13.11 55.22 -4.35
C GLU A 516 -14.01 54.39 -5.26
N TYR A 517 -15.11 55.00 -5.73
CA TYR A 517 -16.10 54.33 -6.57
C TYR A 517 -15.46 53.87 -7.90
N GLU A 518 -15.70 52.60 -8.27
CA GLU A 518 -15.12 51.89 -9.44
C GLU A 518 -13.60 51.64 -9.41
N ASN A 519 -12.92 51.99 -8.31
CA ASN A 519 -11.51 51.67 -8.14
C ASN A 519 -11.33 50.19 -7.75
N ASP A 520 -11.55 49.28 -8.68
CA ASP A 520 -11.47 47.84 -8.40
C ASP A 520 -10.12 47.23 -8.76
N VAL A 521 -9.62 46.41 -7.84
CA VAL A 521 -8.35 45.70 -7.97
C VAL A 521 -8.60 44.19 -8.05
N MET A 522 -7.84 43.51 -8.89
CA MET A 522 -7.84 42.06 -9.06
C MET A 522 -6.56 41.46 -8.47
N VAL A 523 -6.72 40.36 -7.74
CA VAL A 523 -5.65 39.55 -7.15
C VAL A 523 -5.61 38.19 -7.85
N LEU A 524 -4.54 37.91 -8.57
CA LEU A 524 -4.29 36.62 -9.21
C LEU A 524 -3.49 35.72 -8.27
N VAL A 525 -4.09 34.60 -7.86
CA VAL A 525 -3.51 33.68 -6.85
C VAL A 525 -3.00 32.41 -7.52
N HIS A 526 -1.68 32.19 -7.50
CA HIS A 526 -1.06 30.98 -8.03
C HIS A 526 -1.26 29.79 -7.08
N SER A 527 -1.16 28.56 -7.60
CA SER A 527 -1.15 27.30 -6.81
C SER A 527 -0.04 27.23 -5.73
N ASN A 528 1.04 27.99 -5.91
CA ASN A 528 2.13 28.14 -4.94
C ASN A 528 1.93 29.31 -3.97
N ARG A 529 0.71 29.87 -3.90
CA ARG A 529 0.28 31.01 -3.05
C ARG A 529 0.96 32.34 -3.30
N ILE A 530 1.63 32.51 -4.45
CA ILE A 530 2.09 33.83 -4.90
C ILE A 530 0.87 34.61 -5.39
N CYS A 531 0.73 35.85 -4.93
CA CYS A 531 -0.34 36.74 -5.33
C CYS A 531 0.21 37.86 -6.22
N VAL A 532 -0.40 38.06 -7.39
CA VAL A 532 -0.08 39.16 -8.30
C VAL A 532 -1.24 40.14 -8.29
N LEU A 533 -0.96 41.38 -7.90
CA LEU A 533 -1.92 42.48 -7.85
C LEU A 533 -2.00 43.17 -9.21
N THR A 534 -3.21 43.40 -9.69
CA THR A 534 -3.46 44.05 -10.98
C THR A 534 -4.79 44.82 -10.95
N LEU A 535 -5.05 45.68 -11.92
CA LEU A 535 -6.35 46.35 -12.01
C LEU A 535 -7.41 45.40 -12.59
N SER A 536 -8.66 45.51 -12.13
CA SER A 536 -9.78 44.73 -12.68
C SER A 536 -10.06 45.13 -14.13
N ASP A 537 -10.50 44.18 -14.96
CA ASP A 537 -10.94 44.45 -16.34
C ASP A 537 -12.10 45.47 -16.40
N GLN A 538 -12.84 45.64 -15.30
CA GLN A 538 -13.91 46.64 -15.18
C GLN A 538 -13.45 48.00 -14.67
N HIS A 539 -12.19 48.16 -14.26
CA HIS A 539 -11.65 49.42 -13.76
C HIS A 539 -11.69 50.49 -14.87
N PRO A 540 -12.08 51.76 -14.59
CA PRO A 540 -12.25 52.80 -15.62
C PRO A 540 -11.04 53.00 -16.53
N ILE A 541 -9.81 52.95 -15.96
CA ILE A 541 -8.56 53.04 -16.72
C ILE A 541 -8.47 51.97 -17.82
N ILE A 542 -8.86 50.73 -17.55
CA ILE A 542 -8.79 49.62 -18.52
C ILE A 542 -9.99 49.66 -19.46
N LYS A 543 -11.20 49.74 -18.87
CA LYS A 543 -12.47 49.64 -19.60
C LYS A 543 -12.69 50.81 -20.56
N GLN A 544 -12.32 52.02 -20.16
CA GLN A 544 -12.50 53.24 -20.95
C GLN A 544 -11.20 53.71 -21.62
N GLN A 545 -10.09 52.99 -21.43
CA GLN A 545 -8.77 53.37 -21.96
C GLN A 545 -8.42 54.83 -21.61
N LEU A 546 -8.62 55.21 -20.34
CA LEU A 546 -8.38 56.58 -19.89
C LEU A 546 -6.90 56.91 -20.01
N LYS A 547 -6.57 58.04 -20.63
CA LYS A 547 -5.20 58.52 -20.72
C LYS A 547 -4.67 58.88 -19.33
N ILE A 548 -3.50 58.33 -19.01
CA ILE A 548 -2.80 58.53 -17.74
C ILE A 548 -1.77 59.64 -17.91
N ASP A 549 -1.84 60.68 -17.07
CA ASP A 549 -0.88 61.79 -17.08
C ASP A 549 0.37 61.46 -16.26
N SER A 550 0.18 60.86 -15.07
CA SER A 550 1.29 60.45 -14.21
C SER A 550 0.89 59.33 -13.26
N ILE A 551 1.89 58.55 -12.83
CA ILE A 551 1.77 57.54 -11.76
C ILE A 551 2.82 57.87 -10.72
N GLU A 552 2.40 58.02 -9.46
CA GLU A 552 3.27 58.26 -8.33
C GLU A 552 3.32 57.01 -7.43
N SER A 553 4.52 56.57 -7.08
CA SER A 553 4.68 55.51 -6.07
C SER A 553 4.57 56.12 -4.67
N LEU A 554 3.66 55.57 -3.85
CA LEU A 554 3.41 56.02 -2.47
C LEU A 554 4.14 55.16 -1.42
N THR A 555 4.81 54.09 -1.86
CA THR A 555 5.56 53.17 -1.00
C THR A 555 6.89 52.80 -1.66
N SER A 556 7.96 52.72 -0.88
CA SER A 556 9.27 52.22 -1.31
C SER A 556 9.45 50.77 -0.88
N ILE A 557 10.17 49.99 -1.70
CA ILE A 557 10.54 48.61 -1.37
C ILE A 557 11.90 48.57 -0.67
N ASN A 558 12.04 47.70 0.33
CA ASN A 558 13.33 47.36 0.92
C ASN A 558 14.15 46.39 0.03
N ASP A 559 15.31 46.84 -0.45
CA ASP A 559 16.18 46.10 -1.38
C ASP A 559 17.02 44.98 -0.71
N GLN A 560 16.96 44.83 0.62
CA GLN A 560 17.77 43.85 1.35
C GLN A 560 17.11 42.45 1.44
N MET A 561 16.52 41.97 0.34
CA MET A 561 15.83 40.68 0.28
C MET A 561 16.78 39.54 -0.10
N SER A 562 16.88 38.48 0.72
CA SER A 562 17.71 37.31 0.42
C SER A 562 17.03 35.96 0.68
N GLY A 563 17.47 34.92 -0.03
CA GLY A 563 17.04 33.52 0.13
C GLY A 563 15.65 33.17 -0.46
N LYS A 564 15.34 31.86 -0.51
CA LYS A 564 14.11 31.29 -1.11
C LYS A 564 12.81 31.76 -0.47
N SER A 565 12.84 32.22 0.79
CA SER A 565 11.68 32.75 1.51
C SER A 565 11.61 34.28 1.51
N LYS A 566 12.48 34.95 0.73
CA LYS A 566 12.57 36.42 0.61
C LYS A 566 12.62 37.10 1.99
N ARG A 567 13.55 36.64 2.84
CA ARG A 567 13.74 37.20 4.20
C ARG A 567 14.28 38.62 4.07
N GLY A 568 13.66 39.56 4.77
CA GLY A 568 13.96 41.00 4.66
C GLY A 568 12.92 41.82 3.90
N ALA A 569 11.97 41.17 3.21
CA ALA A 569 10.88 41.85 2.50
C ALA A 569 9.91 42.54 3.48
N ASP A 570 9.44 43.74 3.11
CA ASP A 570 8.52 44.52 3.93
C ASP A 570 7.17 43.82 4.06
N TYR A 571 6.71 43.68 5.30
CA TYR A 571 5.40 43.12 5.59
C TYR A 571 4.36 44.24 5.59
N ILE A 572 3.40 44.16 4.67
CA ILE A 572 2.38 45.20 4.48
C ILE A 572 0.97 44.67 4.78
N HIS A 573 0.13 45.55 5.33
CA HIS A 573 -1.28 45.32 5.58
C HIS A 573 -2.15 45.76 4.40
N THR A 574 -3.44 45.40 4.41
CA THR A 574 -4.42 45.59 3.31
C THR A 574 -4.59 47.03 2.83
N ASP A 575 -4.42 48.00 3.73
CA ASP A 575 -4.75 49.41 3.47
C ASP A 575 -3.52 50.23 3.06
N LYS A 576 -2.36 49.57 2.91
CA LYS A 576 -1.11 50.23 2.54
C LYS A 576 -1.21 50.75 1.10
N LEU A 577 -1.06 52.07 0.93
CA LEU A 577 -1.13 52.74 -0.36
C LEU A 577 0.13 52.46 -1.19
N LEU A 578 -0.05 52.00 -2.42
CA LEU A 578 1.03 51.60 -3.32
C LEU A 578 1.26 52.63 -4.42
N TYR A 579 0.19 53.02 -5.13
CA TYR A 579 0.27 53.95 -6.25
C TYR A 579 -0.85 54.99 -6.21
N ARG A 580 -0.56 56.18 -6.71
CA ARG A 580 -1.56 57.20 -7.08
C ARG A 580 -1.48 57.43 -8.58
N ILE A 581 -2.61 57.23 -9.27
CA ILE A 581 -2.70 57.34 -10.73
C ILE A 581 -3.55 58.56 -11.08
N VAL A 582 -2.98 59.51 -11.80
CA VAL A 582 -3.65 60.74 -12.24
C VAL A 582 -3.99 60.64 -13.72
N CYS A 583 -5.27 60.79 -14.06
CA CYS A 583 -5.76 60.68 -15.45
C CYS A 583 -6.02 62.08 -16.05
N SER A 584 -5.93 62.19 -17.38
CA SER A 584 -6.12 63.47 -18.10
C SER A 584 -7.52 64.07 -17.98
N ASN A 585 -8.50 63.28 -17.53
CA ASN A 585 -9.88 63.74 -17.27
C ASN A 585 -10.07 64.31 -15.85
N GLY A 586 -8.99 64.46 -15.07
CA GLY A 586 -9.00 64.97 -13.71
C GLY A 586 -9.34 63.93 -12.63
N LYS A 587 -9.63 62.67 -13.00
CA LYS A 587 -9.83 61.58 -12.03
C LYS A 587 -8.50 61.10 -11.47
N VAL A 588 -8.47 60.83 -10.16
CA VAL A 588 -7.31 60.29 -9.45
C VAL A 588 -7.73 59.00 -8.77
N PHE A 589 -6.95 57.93 -8.97
CA PHE A 589 -7.18 56.62 -8.37
C PHE A 589 -6.03 56.26 -7.43
N THR A 590 -6.36 55.91 -6.19
CA THR A 590 -5.38 55.52 -5.17
C THR A 590 -5.45 54.00 -4.95
N ILE A 591 -4.39 53.30 -5.30
CA ILE A 591 -4.34 51.83 -5.22
C ILE A 591 -3.69 51.41 -3.90
N CYS A 592 -4.36 50.54 -3.14
CA CYS A 592 -3.78 49.89 -1.96
C CYS A 592 -3.53 48.39 -2.19
N SER A 593 -2.73 47.79 -1.32
CA SER A 593 -2.28 46.39 -1.43
C SER A 593 -3.42 45.37 -1.47
N SER A 594 -4.56 45.66 -0.83
CA SER A 594 -5.78 44.83 -0.77
C SER A 594 -5.60 43.44 -0.13
N ILE A 595 -4.37 43.02 0.18
CA ILE A 595 -4.03 41.77 0.86
C ILE A 595 -2.89 42.00 1.85
N ARG A 596 -2.83 41.19 2.90
CA ARG A 596 -1.72 41.18 3.87
C ARG A 596 -0.63 40.22 3.42
N GLY A 597 0.63 40.66 3.42
CA GLY A 597 1.74 39.80 3.05
C GLY A 597 3.06 40.53 2.88
N ARG A 598 4.10 39.77 2.52
CA ARG A 598 5.40 40.35 2.16
C ARG A 598 5.36 40.90 0.74
N LEU A 599 5.69 42.17 0.58
CA LEU A 599 5.81 42.83 -0.72
C LEU A 599 7.14 42.43 -1.36
N ILE A 600 7.08 41.78 -2.52
CA ILE A 600 8.27 41.23 -3.21
C ILE A 600 8.72 42.16 -4.33
N GLU A 601 7.77 42.73 -5.06
CA GLU A 601 8.06 43.58 -6.22
C GLU A 601 6.94 44.58 -6.45
N MET A 602 7.30 45.79 -6.88
CA MET A 602 6.43 46.84 -7.38
C MET A 602 6.94 47.18 -8.79
N ASN A 603 6.02 47.43 -9.71
CA ASN A 603 6.37 47.65 -11.10
C ASN A 603 6.82 49.10 -11.33
N ASP A 604 8.09 49.39 -11.06
CA ASP A 604 8.67 50.74 -11.22
C ASP A 604 8.67 51.24 -12.67
N LYS A 605 8.53 50.33 -13.65
CA LYS A 605 8.42 50.71 -15.07
C LYS A 605 7.17 51.54 -15.35
N LEU A 606 6.14 51.44 -14.51
CA LEU A 606 4.92 52.24 -14.61
C LEU A 606 5.17 53.74 -14.36
N LEU A 607 6.21 54.08 -13.58
CA LEU A 607 6.59 55.48 -13.32
C LEU A 607 7.21 56.15 -14.55
N ILE A 608 7.88 55.36 -15.40
CA ILE A 608 8.55 55.83 -16.62
C ILE A 608 7.62 55.73 -17.83
N LYS A 609 6.81 54.66 -17.90
CA LYS A 609 5.86 54.41 -18.99
C LYS A 609 4.48 53.99 -18.43
N PRO A 610 3.62 54.97 -18.05
CA PRO A 610 2.27 54.70 -17.55
C PRO A 610 1.38 53.90 -18.51
N GLU A 611 1.63 54.00 -19.82
CA GLU A 611 0.87 53.32 -20.89
C GLU A 611 0.88 51.79 -20.75
N LEU A 612 1.85 51.22 -20.04
CA LEU A 612 1.94 49.77 -19.79
C LEU A 612 0.73 49.22 -19.02
N LEU A 613 -0.05 50.05 -18.32
CA LEU A 613 -1.30 49.62 -17.68
C LEU A 613 -2.41 49.28 -18.69
N HIS A 614 -2.30 49.71 -19.95
CA HIS A 614 -3.26 49.38 -21.00
C HIS A 614 -2.88 48.11 -21.77
N GLU A 615 -1.63 47.65 -21.67
CA GLU A 615 -1.12 46.47 -22.38
C GLU A 615 -1.23 45.22 -21.49
N GLN A 616 -1.98 44.20 -21.93
CA GLN A 616 -2.07 42.91 -21.23
C GLN A 616 -0.90 41.98 -21.64
N PRO A 617 -0.25 41.25 -20.70
CA PRO A 617 -0.53 41.21 -19.26
C PRO A 617 0.14 42.35 -18.48
N HIS A 618 -0.62 43.05 -17.64
CA HIS A 618 -0.09 44.06 -16.72
C HIS A 618 -0.16 43.61 -15.25
N TYR A 619 0.75 44.10 -14.43
CA TYR A 619 0.76 43.90 -12.97
C TYR A 619 1.25 45.17 -12.26
N LEU A 620 0.77 45.36 -11.04
CA LEU A 620 1.11 46.46 -10.16
C LEU A 620 2.17 46.04 -9.13
N ALA A 621 1.92 44.90 -8.45
CA ALA A 621 2.79 44.41 -7.40
C ALA A 621 2.71 42.89 -7.26
N ILE A 622 3.76 42.27 -6.73
CA ILE A 622 3.81 40.84 -6.40
C ILE A 622 3.99 40.69 -4.90
N MET A 623 3.16 39.85 -4.29
CA MET A 623 3.10 39.65 -2.85
C MET A 623 3.05 38.18 -2.47
N ILE A 624 3.62 37.85 -1.31
CA ILE A 624 3.59 36.50 -0.74
C ILE A 624 2.97 36.56 0.67
N PRO A 625 1.71 36.11 0.85
CA PRO A 625 1.08 36.02 2.17
C PRO A 625 1.69 34.89 3.00
N SER A 626 1.59 35.01 4.33
CA SER A 626 1.87 33.88 5.22
C SER A 626 0.75 32.84 5.13
N LEU A 627 0.98 31.63 5.65
CA LEU A 627 -0.06 30.58 5.68
C LEU A 627 -1.34 31.04 6.39
N LYS A 628 -1.19 31.82 7.47
CA LYS A 628 -2.34 32.32 8.25
C LYS A 628 -3.06 33.44 7.51
N ASP A 629 -2.32 34.35 6.90
CA ASP A 629 -2.90 35.49 6.19
C ASP A 629 -3.52 35.08 4.85
N TYR A 630 -3.07 33.99 4.24
CA TYR A 630 -3.62 33.47 2.99
C TYR A 630 -5.13 33.20 3.09
N GLU A 631 -5.56 32.46 4.13
CA GLU A 631 -6.98 32.14 4.33
C GLU A 631 -7.80 33.40 4.67
N ILE A 632 -7.25 34.28 5.50
CA ILE A 632 -7.91 35.54 5.91
C ILE A 632 -8.10 36.47 4.70
N ASN A 633 -7.07 36.61 3.85
CA ASN A 633 -7.14 37.42 2.63
C ASN A 633 -8.22 36.89 1.68
N LEU A 634 -8.28 35.57 1.45
CA LEU A 634 -9.27 34.99 0.53
C LEU A 634 -10.72 35.14 1.03
N GLN A 635 -10.95 35.16 2.34
CA GLN A 635 -12.29 35.40 2.91
C GLN A 635 -12.78 36.84 2.71
N GLN A 636 -11.86 37.80 2.54
CA GLN A 636 -12.18 39.22 2.38
C GLN A 636 -12.39 39.63 0.92
N LEU A 637 -11.85 38.86 -0.02
CA LEU A 637 -11.95 39.12 -1.46
C LEU A 637 -13.16 38.41 -2.08
N LEU A 638 -13.72 39.01 -3.13
CA LEU A 638 -14.80 38.39 -3.91
C LEU A 638 -14.20 37.43 -4.96
N ASN A 639 -14.83 36.27 -5.14
CA ASN A 639 -14.54 35.43 -6.31
C ASN A 639 -15.15 36.06 -7.58
N GLU A 640 -14.78 35.54 -8.75
CA GLU A 640 -15.23 36.09 -10.05
C GLU A 640 -16.76 36.14 -10.19
N THR A 641 -17.48 35.15 -9.67
CA THR A 641 -18.96 35.11 -9.76
C THR A 641 -19.60 36.18 -8.86
N ASP A 642 -19.13 36.28 -7.62
CA ASP A 642 -19.64 37.24 -6.64
C ASP A 642 -19.30 38.69 -7.03
N TYR A 643 -18.15 38.91 -7.67
CA TYR A 643 -17.75 40.22 -8.19
C TYR A 643 -18.65 40.67 -9.36
N ILE A 644 -19.00 39.77 -10.29
CA ILE A 644 -19.93 40.08 -11.38
C ILE A 644 -21.30 40.47 -10.80
N LEU A 645 -21.81 39.70 -9.84
CA LEU A 645 -23.07 40.00 -9.15
C LEU A 645 -23.02 41.34 -8.39
N PHE A 646 -21.88 41.68 -7.78
CA PHE A 646 -21.67 42.97 -7.14
C PHE A 646 -21.76 44.12 -8.17
N LYS A 647 -21.15 43.95 -9.35
CA LYS A 647 -21.19 44.96 -10.42
C LYS A 647 -22.54 45.15 -11.06
N ASP A 648 -23.29 44.07 -11.23
CA ASP A 648 -24.66 44.14 -11.73
C ASP A 648 -25.55 44.93 -10.75
N LYS A 649 -25.40 44.69 -9.44
CA LYS A 649 -26.10 45.45 -8.39
C LYS A 649 -25.68 46.93 -8.36
N GLN A 650 -24.39 47.22 -8.46
CA GLN A 650 -23.87 48.59 -8.50
C GLN A 650 -24.49 49.36 -9.68
N SER A 651 -24.47 48.76 -10.87
CA SER A 651 -25.05 49.33 -12.10
C SER A 651 -26.55 49.62 -11.97
N ILE A 652 -27.31 48.75 -11.30
CA ILE A 652 -28.74 48.97 -11.04
C ILE A 652 -28.96 50.15 -10.07
N CYS A 653 -28.13 50.26 -9.02
CA CYS A 653 -28.20 51.38 -8.07
C CYS A 653 -27.83 52.73 -8.70
N ASP A 654 -26.89 52.76 -9.64
CA ASP A 654 -26.46 53.99 -10.33
C ASP A 654 -27.49 54.49 -11.37
N VAL A 655 -28.32 53.58 -11.90
CA VAL A 655 -29.48 53.95 -12.72
C VAL A 655 -30.58 54.55 -11.85
N ALA A 656 -30.79 54.02 -10.64
CA ALA A 656 -31.81 54.49 -9.72
C ALA A 656 -31.49 55.81 -8.99
N THR A 657 -30.23 56.27 -9.00
CA THR A 657 -29.81 57.56 -8.42
C THR A 657 -29.67 58.69 -9.46
N ASN A 658 -29.70 58.36 -10.75
CA ASN A 658 -29.70 59.33 -11.86
C ASN A 658 -31.10 59.59 -12.45
N GLU A 659 -32.12 58.85 -11.99
CA GLU A 659 -33.55 59.20 -12.09
C GLU A 659 -33.99 59.99 -10.85
#